data_AF-A0A2S0NJL9-F1
#
_entry.id   AF-A0A2S0NJL9-F1
#
_cell.length_a   1.000
_cell.length_b   1.000
_cell.length_c   1.000
_cell.angle_alpha   90.00
_cell.angle_beta   90.00
_cell.angle_gamma   90.00
#
_symmetry.space_group_name_H-M   'P 1'
#
loop_
_entity.id
_entity.type
_entity.pdbx_description
1 polymer ?
#
loop_
_entity_poly.entity_id
_entity_poly.type
_entity_poly.pdbx_seq_one_letter_code
_entity_poly.pdbx_strand_id
1 'polypeptide(L)'
;MKKLLTLLGSIGMVSVTSATVVACETPTPSITNIENELKQILNQKHDESWKLKDLQEKINEKYGESLISVEFIDSPTRAISSTPHEDRYNFTSNGTKYTGSITLTHSWTETVRYTEDISTTQTALQAILDSRKYESWSENELQTSLNTKYGPGEITVKRGISSRAHLDEGREDRFNFIGGGDINNEFNYTGSLSLTHHWANRTDLTVDISVITNKLQAILDHKDHKHQAWTQKDLQVAIDADNEIGKNEIKVTPVNALTRSFETDIHKNKWKFAGNGSIENDYKWKGSIVLTHEWKKKIDTTKDISEIKEDLEKIVRSKEEFWTVEALEKKVLELDPTGGIKVVEQTLSKSEEVPIKKWKFTADGSINNDYKYNGELEIYQIKDMQTYAQTIYIDADSKAVKSTNDIVPEGTKEVLHIGFGMDNEKNLMGAHKMPKTIEKVPNYISPQIKSLYKIFDGAKQFNDSNISQWNTSNVEIMENVFMDAELFNQELNDWNVSNVWDMNSMFLRAKSFNKDLNNWNTSKVKKMSNMFQGAEKFNGNISTWDTSQVNEMQNMFQGAIEFNQDLITKDNVWNTSSVTNMSRMFENARTFNADITKWNTSSVTNMSGMFKGAVSFNGNINTVGDVWNTSNVINMSEMFENARTFNADITKWNTSNVTDMSGMFKGASSFNRDINTVDDVWNTSNVTNMKNMFRDATTFNGDLSNWDTFQVETMEGMFEGATVFNRSISNWDTLNVENMTSMFRSAKAFNQDLKSWNVENVWLFDFFSLNSGLAPENLPRFQNKIRNTD
;
A
#
# COMPACT_ATOMS: atom_id res chain seq x y z
N MET A 1 6.33 -6.24 3.32
CA MET A 1 5.17 -6.51 4.19
C MET A 1 5.33 -7.93 4.73
N LYS A 2 5.46 -8.08 6.06
CA LYS A 2 5.30 -9.32 6.88
C LYS A 2 6.16 -10.52 6.47
N LYS A 3 7.05 -11.12 7.28
CA LYS A 3 6.99 -11.62 8.67
C LYS A 3 8.24 -12.54 8.78
N LEU A 4 8.89 -12.88 9.89
CA LEU A 4 8.78 -12.64 11.33
C LEU A 4 9.98 -13.42 11.93
N LEU A 5 10.80 -12.83 12.80
CA LEU A 5 11.43 -13.39 14.01
C LEU A 5 12.68 -12.58 14.38
N THR A 6 12.50 -11.71 15.37
CA THR A 6 13.53 -11.01 16.14
C THR A 6 13.70 -11.74 17.48
N LEU A 7 14.94 -11.86 17.93
CA LEU A 7 15.32 -12.47 19.21
C LEU A 7 16.11 -11.43 20.05
N LEU A 8 15.75 -11.35 21.33
CA LEU A 8 16.45 -10.74 22.49
C LEU A 8 16.55 -9.20 22.49
N GLY A 9 16.28 -8.48 23.59
CA GLY A 9 15.88 -8.83 24.94
C GLY A 9 16.00 -7.57 25.80
N SER A 10 14.98 -7.23 26.59
CA SER A 10 15.10 -6.22 27.65
C SER A 10 14.11 -6.51 28.78
N ILE A 11 14.72 -6.86 29.91
CA ILE A 11 14.35 -6.73 31.33
C ILE A 11 13.01 -6.03 31.64
N GLY A 12 12.22 -6.68 32.50
CA GLY A 12 11.13 -6.02 33.23
C GLY A 12 10.28 -7.00 34.04
N MET A 13 10.63 -7.20 35.32
CA MET A 13 9.75 -7.79 36.33
C MET A 13 8.45 -6.96 36.44
N VAL A 14 7.31 -7.62 36.69
CA VAL A 14 6.52 -7.54 37.94
C VAL A 14 5.21 -8.33 37.76
N SER A 15 4.90 -9.07 38.82
CA SER A 15 3.71 -9.88 39.15
C SER A 15 2.34 -9.31 38.76
N VAL A 16 1.33 -10.17 38.54
CA VAL A 16 0.22 -10.43 39.50
C VAL A 16 -0.56 -11.71 39.10
N THR A 17 -0.92 -12.46 40.15
CA THR A 17 -1.71 -13.69 40.34
C THR A 17 -2.83 -14.08 39.36
N SER A 18 -3.02 -15.39 39.16
CA SER A 18 -4.33 -16.03 39.30
C SER A 18 -4.27 -17.57 39.37
N ALA A 19 -5.03 -18.09 40.35
CA ALA A 19 -5.69 -19.40 40.44
C ALA A 19 -4.85 -20.69 40.43
N THR A 20 -4.70 -21.26 41.64
CA THR A 20 -4.55 -22.70 41.89
C THR A 20 -5.70 -23.51 41.31
N VAL A 21 -5.38 -24.44 40.40
CA VAL A 21 -6.14 -25.68 40.20
C VAL A 21 -5.25 -26.81 40.73
N VAL A 22 -5.71 -27.45 41.80
CA VAL A 22 -5.13 -28.68 42.33
C VAL A 22 -5.40 -29.79 41.32
N ALA A 23 -4.36 -30.20 40.58
CA ALA A 23 -4.39 -31.48 39.87
C ALA A 23 -3.96 -32.56 40.86
N CYS A 24 -4.91 -33.42 41.20
CA CYS A 24 -4.67 -34.66 41.94
C CYS A 24 -3.66 -35.50 41.15
N GLU A 25 -2.44 -35.66 41.66
CA GLU A 25 -1.45 -36.56 41.08
C GLU A 25 -2.01 -37.99 41.18
N THR A 26 -2.42 -38.56 40.04
CA THR A 26 -2.76 -39.98 39.97
C THR A 26 -1.51 -40.79 40.30
N PRO A 27 -1.55 -41.72 41.27
CA PRO A 27 -0.35 -42.46 41.67
C PRO A 27 0.19 -43.26 40.48
N THR A 28 1.47 -43.05 40.17
CA THR A 28 2.19 -43.76 39.10
C THR A 28 2.04 -45.28 39.31
N PRO A 29 1.51 -46.03 38.33
CA PRO A 29 1.14 -47.42 38.54
C PRO A 29 2.35 -48.30 38.88
N SER A 30 2.13 -49.30 39.74
CA SER A 30 3.15 -50.27 40.13
C SER A 30 3.62 -51.10 38.93
N ILE A 31 4.90 -51.45 38.88
CA ILE A 31 5.47 -52.34 37.87
C ILE A 31 4.79 -53.72 37.83
N THR A 32 4.13 -54.13 38.93
CA THR A 32 3.30 -55.34 38.97
C THR A 32 2.18 -55.34 37.93
N ASN A 33 1.71 -54.17 37.48
CA ASN A 33 0.65 -54.07 36.47
C ASN A 33 1.08 -54.59 35.09
N ILE A 34 2.38 -54.72 34.82
CA ILE A 34 2.94 -55.25 33.57
C ILE A 34 3.59 -56.63 33.73
N GLU A 35 3.34 -57.32 34.85
CA GLU A 35 3.92 -58.64 35.15
C GLU A 35 3.75 -59.66 34.01
N ASN A 36 2.55 -59.77 33.44
CA ASN A 36 2.28 -60.75 32.38
C ASN A 36 3.08 -60.47 31.11
N GLU A 37 3.31 -59.19 30.79
CA GLU A 37 4.12 -58.81 29.64
C GLU A 37 5.60 -59.10 29.86
N LEU A 38 6.11 -58.90 31.08
CA LEU A 38 7.48 -59.23 31.44
C LEU A 38 7.71 -60.76 31.42
N LYS A 39 6.72 -61.55 31.89
CA LYS A 39 6.75 -63.02 31.76
C LYS A 39 6.78 -63.49 30.30
N GLN A 40 6.04 -62.82 29.41
CA GLN A 40 6.08 -63.14 27.98
C GLN A 40 7.47 -62.91 27.37
N ILE A 41 8.21 -61.90 27.82
CA ILE A 41 9.58 -61.64 27.36
C ILE A 41 10.53 -62.72 27.87
N LEU A 42 10.46 -63.05 29.15
CA LEU A 42 11.26 -64.14 29.74
C LEU A 42 11.05 -65.45 28.97
N ASN A 43 9.79 -65.80 28.71
CA ASN A 43 9.43 -67.01 27.98
C ASN A 43 9.79 -66.99 26.48
N GLN A 44 10.47 -65.98 25.94
CA GLN A 44 10.95 -66.06 24.54
C GLN A 44 12.13 -67.02 24.37
N LYS A 45 12.88 -67.34 25.44
CA LYS A 45 13.93 -68.37 25.43
C LYS A 45 13.46 -69.59 26.20
N HIS A 46 13.43 -70.77 25.58
CA HIS A 46 12.90 -71.99 26.23
C HIS A 46 13.97 -73.01 26.58
N ASP A 47 15.17 -72.87 26.03
CA ASP A 47 16.24 -73.86 25.99
C ASP A 47 17.54 -73.41 26.69
N GLU A 48 17.59 -72.16 27.16
CA GLU A 48 18.71 -71.60 27.91
C GLU A 48 18.28 -70.48 28.88
N SER A 49 19.13 -70.20 29.86
CA SER A 49 19.00 -69.04 30.76
C SER A 49 19.19 -67.71 30.01
N TRP A 50 18.60 -66.64 30.51
CA TRP A 50 18.89 -65.30 30.00
C TRP A 50 20.21 -64.76 30.55
N LYS A 51 21.13 -64.39 29.66
CA LYS A 51 22.23 -63.48 30.02
C LYS A 51 21.64 -62.12 30.39
N LEU A 52 22.07 -61.56 31.52
CA LEU A 52 21.47 -60.34 32.08
C LEU A 52 21.49 -59.15 31.11
N LYS A 53 22.58 -59.00 30.35
CA LYS A 53 22.74 -57.92 29.37
C LYS A 53 21.73 -58.02 28.22
N ASP A 54 21.52 -59.22 27.69
CA ASP A 54 20.61 -59.46 26.56
C ASP A 54 19.15 -59.26 26.97
N LEU A 55 18.81 -59.70 28.19
CA LEU A 55 17.48 -59.46 28.76
C LEU A 55 17.25 -57.96 29.02
N GLN A 56 18.26 -57.25 29.52
CA GLN A 56 18.20 -55.80 29.70
C GLN A 56 18.02 -55.04 28.38
N GLU A 57 18.70 -55.45 27.29
CA GLU A 57 18.52 -54.87 25.97
C GLU A 57 17.09 -55.10 25.44
N LYS A 58 16.54 -56.31 25.60
CA LYS A 58 15.15 -56.61 25.21
C LYS A 58 14.11 -55.81 25.99
N ILE A 59 14.35 -55.57 27.27
CA ILE A 59 13.51 -54.69 28.09
C ILE A 59 13.61 -53.23 27.60
N ASN A 60 14.82 -52.76 27.29
CA ASN A 60 15.03 -51.41 26.75
C ASN A 60 14.37 -51.21 25.37
N GLU A 61 14.41 -52.20 24.48
CA GLU A 61 13.73 -52.12 23.17
C GLU A 61 12.22 -51.93 23.33
N LYS A 62 11.58 -52.63 24.28
CA LYS A 62 10.13 -52.57 24.45
C LYS A 62 9.66 -51.38 25.27
N TYR A 63 10.38 -51.04 26.35
CA TYR A 63 9.92 -50.03 27.31
C TYR A 63 10.69 -48.71 27.24
N GLY A 64 11.84 -48.67 26.57
CA GLY A 64 12.75 -47.52 26.44
C GLY A 64 13.99 -47.65 27.36
N GLU A 65 15.12 -47.07 26.94
CA GLU A 65 16.38 -47.16 27.68
C GLU A 65 16.26 -46.61 29.11
N SER A 66 16.85 -47.32 30.07
CA SER A 66 16.98 -46.92 31.48
C SER A 66 15.66 -46.77 32.27
N LEU A 67 14.52 -47.24 31.74
CA LEU A 67 13.21 -47.13 32.40
C LEU A 67 12.91 -48.30 33.37
N ILE A 68 13.38 -49.50 33.04
CA ILE A 68 13.31 -50.70 33.89
C ILE A 68 14.68 -51.37 33.86
N SER A 69 15.31 -51.53 35.02
CA SER A 69 16.55 -52.29 35.18
C SER A 69 16.26 -53.73 35.60
N VAL A 70 17.02 -54.68 35.05
CA VAL A 70 16.92 -56.11 35.35
C VAL A 70 18.14 -56.55 36.15
N GLU A 71 17.91 -57.30 37.21
CA GLU A 71 18.94 -57.95 38.01
C GLU A 71 18.65 -59.45 38.12
N PHE A 72 19.67 -60.29 37.98
CA PHE A 72 19.53 -61.73 38.25
C PHE A 72 19.60 -61.97 39.75
N ILE A 73 18.64 -62.74 40.29
CA ILE A 73 18.56 -63.06 41.72
C ILE A 73 19.30 -64.37 41.99
N ASP A 74 18.74 -65.50 41.56
CA ASP A 74 19.23 -66.85 41.83
C ASP A 74 18.54 -67.91 40.93
N SER A 75 19.05 -69.15 40.98
CA SER A 75 18.45 -70.33 40.35
C SER A 75 18.03 -71.33 41.43
N PRO A 76 16.77 -71.34 41.90
CA PRO A 76 16.34 -72.17 43.03
C PRO A 76 16.30 -73.69 42.75
N THR A 77 16.36 -74.15 41.49
CA THR A 77 16.36 -75.58 41.15
C THR A 77 17.78 -76.12 40.89
N ARG A 78 18.11 -77.29 41.48
CA ARG A 78 19.40 -78.01 41.33
C ARG A 78 19.24 -79.17 40.34
N ALA A 79 20.07 -79.21 39.30
CA ALA A 79 19.89 -79.94 38.04
C ALA A 79 19.84 -81.49 38.10
N ILE A 80 18.92 -82.07 37.30
CA ILE A 80 19.07 -83.35 36.60
C ILE A 80 18.45 -83.18 35.20
N SER A 81 19.06 -83.76 34.17
CA SER A 81 18.95 -83.42 32.73
C SER A 81 17.59 -83.65 32.04
N SER A 82 16.48 -83.65 32.77
CA SER A 82 15.13 -83.80 32.21
C SER A 82 14.04 -83.03 32.96
N THR A 83 14.40 -82.15 33.90
CA THR A 83 13.46 -81.24 34.60
C THR A 83 13.75 -79.78 34.26
N PRO A 84 12.72 -78.90 34.09
CA PRO A 84 12.94 -77.48 33.80
C PRO A 84 13.77 -76.78 34.87
N HIS A 85 14.82 -76.08 34.44
CA HIS A 85 15.58 -75.12 35.23
C HIS A 85 14.72 -73.89 35.48
N GLU A 86 14.85 -73.28 36.66
CA GLU A 86 14.16 -72.05 37.02
C GLU A 86 15.17 -70.99 37.45
N ASP A 87 15.13 -69.84 36.79
CA ASP A 87 15.94 -68.66 37.11
C ASP A 87 15.05 -67.50 37.53
N ARG A 88 15.43 -66.75 38.55
CA ARG A 88 14.65 -65.60 39.01
C ARG A 88 15.35 -64.29 38.68
N TYR A 89 14.60 -63.36 38.10
CA TYR A 89 15.07 -62.03 37.73
C TYR A 89 14.19 -60.95 38.38
N ASN A 90 14.81 -59.91 38.90
CA ASN A 90 14.15 -58.75 39.47
C ASN A 90 14.14 -57.59 38.47
N PHE A 91 12.96 -57.03 38.23
CA PHE A 91 12.74 -55.88 37.36
C PHE A 91 12.41 -54.69 38.24
N THR A 92 13.21 -53.63 38.17
CA THR A 92 13.06 -52.42 39.00
C THR A 92 12.84 -51.21 38.10
N SER A 93 11.74 -50.47 38.32
CA SER A 93 11.52 -49.23 37.56
C SER A 93 12.29 -48.06 38.18
N ASN A 94 12.75 -47.14 37.33
CA ASN A 94 13.42 -45.91 37.76
C ASN A 94 12.46 -44.84 38.35
N GLY A 95 11.15 -45.11 38.43
CA GLY A 95 10.16 -44.24 39.05
C GLY A 95 9.46 -43.25 38.12
N THR A 96 9.86 -43.14 36.84
CA THR A 96 9.27 -42.15 35.90
C THR A 96 7.98 -42.61 35.23
N LYS A 97 7.84 -43.92 34.92
CA LYS A 97 6.64 -44.48 34.26
C LYS A 97 5.92 -45.53 35.10
N TYR A 98 6.67 -46.32 35.86
CA TYR A 98 6.15 -47.27 36.84
C TYR A 98 6.85 -47.05 38.18
N THR A 99 6.27 -47.54 39.26
CA THR A 99 6.90 -47.52 40.59
C THR A 99 7.13 -48.94 41.12
N GLY A 100 8.18 -49.12 41.93
CA GLY A 100 8.50 -50.39 42.58
C GLY A 100 9.32 -51.37 41.73
N SER A 101 9.46 -52.59 42.25
CA SER A 101 10.15 -53.71 41.63
C SER A 101 9.33 -55.00 41.70
N ILE A 102 9.56 -55.93 40.78
CA ILE A 102 8.93 -57.26 40.74
C ILE A 102 9.95 -58.34 40.38
N THR A 103 9.95 -59.45 41.12
CA THR A 103 10.76 -60.63 40.81
C THR A 103 9.95 -61.70 40.08
N LEU A 104 10.42 -62.16 38.94
CA LEU A 104 9.76 -63.13 38.07
C LEU A 104 10.66 -64.34 37.82
N THR A 105 10.04 -65.51 37.66
CA THR A 105 10.73 -66.79 37.42
C THR A 105 10.65 -67.15 35.93
N HIS A 106 11.78 -67.58 35.39
CA HIS A 106 11.99 -68.03 34.02
C HIS A 106 12.29 -69.53 34.01
N SER A 107 11.48 -70.33 33.31
CA SER A 107 11.66 -71.78 33.23
C SER A 107 12.22 -72.20 31.87
N TRP A 108 13.34 -72.95 31.85
CA TRP A 108 14.01 -73.41 30.61
C TRP A 108 14.62 -74.82 30.74
N THR A 109 14.95 -75.50 29.65
CA THR A 109 15.55 -76.85 29.66
C THR A 109 16.86 -76.90 28.87
N GLU A 110 17.95 -77.36 29.48
CA GLU A 110 19.28 -77.37 28.86
C GLU A 110 19.39 -78.39 27.70
N THR A 111 19.79 -77.92 26.52
CA THR A 111 20.03 -78.75 25.33
C THR A 111 21.53 -79.09 25.24
N VAL A 112 21.90 -80.35 25.47
CA VAL A 112 23.29 -80.84 25.38
C VAL A 112 23.82 -80.69 23.93
N ARG A 113 24.88 -79.90 23.72
CA ARG A 113 25.59 -79.77 22.43
C ARG A 113 26.91 -80.54 22.43
N TYR A 114 27.23 -81.19 21.32
CA TYR A 114 28.53 -81.84 21.05
C TYR A 114 29.37 -80.95 20.13
N THR A 115 30.68 -80.84 20.36
CA THR A 115 31.63 -80.25 19.40
C THR A 115 31.68 -81.09 18.12
N GLU A 116 31.53 -80.48 16.95
CA GLU A 116 31.56 -81.18 15.65
C GLU A 116 32.99 -81.23 15.08
N ASP A 117 33.30 -82.25 14.28
CA ASP A 117 34.58 -82.34 13.57
C ASP A 117 34.63 -81.33 12.41
N ILE A 118 35.72 -80.57 12.30
CA ILE A 118 35.90 -79.49 11.30
C ILE A 118 35.71 -79.98 9.85
N SER A 119 35.88 -81.27 9.57
CA SER A 119 35.59 -81.84 8.25
C SER A 119 34.15 -81.61 7.76
N THR A 120 33.17 -81.43 8.66
CA THR A 120 31.79 -81.07 8.26
C THR A 120 31.71 -79.68 7.60
N THR A 121 32.68 -78.82 7.86
CA THR A 121 32.74 -77.45 7.30
C THR A 121 33.57 -77.33 6.01
N GLN A 122 34.11 -78.44 5.50
CA GLN A 122 35.02 -78.46 4.34
C GLN A 122 34.51 -77.64 3.15
N THR A 123 33.26 -77.86 2.72
CA THR A 123 32.68 -77.15 1.57
C THR A 123 32.57 -75.64 1.83
N ALA A 124 32.23 -75.24 3.06
CA ALA A 124 32.08 -73.85 3.44
C ALA A 124 33.44 -73.14 3.58
N LEU A 125 34.48 -73.84 4.02
CA LEU A 125 35.86 -73.34 4.05
C LEU A 125 36.45 -73.21 2.64
N GLN A 126 36.19 -74.19 1.76
CA GLN A 126 36.60 -74.12 0.35
C GLN A 126 35.95 -72.94 -0.36
N ALA A 127 34.66 -72.68 -0.11
CA ALA A 127 33.96 -71.53 -0.69
C ALA A 127 34.55 -70.17 -0.25
N ILE A 128 35.15 -70.08 0.94
CA ILE A 128 35.84 -68.85 1.40
C ILE A 128 37.15 -68.69 0.62
N LEU A 129 37.92 -69.76 0.45
CA LEU A 129 39.12 -69.72 -0.40
C LEU A 129 38.75 -69.24 -1.81
N ASP A 130 37.79 -69.92 -2.43
CA ASP A 130 37.35 -69.68 -3.81
C ASP A 130 36.67 -68.30 -4.03
N SER A 131 36.33 -67.57 -2.95
CA SER A 131 35.80 -66.21 -3.06
C SER A 131 36.82 -65.23 -3.67
N ARG A 132 38.12 -65.50 -3.52
CA ARG A 132 39.21 -64.77 -4.20
C ARG A 132 39.71 -65.56 -5.41
N LYS A 133 38.97 -65.48 -6.51
CA LYS A 133 39.32 -66.19 -7.76
C LYS A 133 40.63 -65.72 -8.41
N TYR A 134 41.09 -64.51 -8.07
CA TYR A 134 42.13 -63.84 -8.86
C TYR A 134 43.38 -63.41 -8.09
N GLU A 135 43.51 -63.80 -6.83
CA GLU A 135 44.63 -63.44 -5.97
C GLU A 135 44.82 -64.50 -4.86
N SER A 136 46.06 -64.60 -4.35
CA SER A 136 46.41 -65.48 -3.23
C SER A 136 45.87 -64.91 -1.91
N TRP A 137 45.57 -65.78 -0.96
CA TRP A 137 45.32 -65.38 0.42
C TRP A 137 46.65 -65.22 1.18
N SER A 138 46.82 -64.09 1.88
CA SER A 138 47.76 -64.06 3.01
C SER A 138 47.13 -64.74 4.22
N GLU A 139 47.96 -65.31 5.11
CA GLU A 139 47.49 -66.01 6.31
C GLU A 139 46.64 -65.10 7.21
N ASN A 140 47.06 -63.84 7.39
CA ASN A 140 46.35 -62.86 8.22
C ASN A 140 44.99 -62.46 7.64
N GLU A 141 44.90 -62.25 6.32
CA GLU A 141 43.63 -61.90 5.68
C GLU A 141 42.64 -63.05 5.75
N LEU A 142 43.10 -64.28 5.47
CA LEU A 142 42.24 -65.46 5.55
C LEU A 142 41.79 -65.69 6.98
N GLN A 143 42.68 -65.53 7.96
CA GLN A 143 42.32 -65.62 9.37
C GLN A 143 41.27 -64.57 9.77
N THR A 144 41.36 -63.35 9.25
CA THR A 144 40.38 -62.28 9.52
C THR A 144 39.00 -62.63 8.93
N SER A 145 38.98 -63.16 7.71
CA SER A 145 37.75 -63.62 7.05
C SER A 145 37.09 -64.79 7.81
N LEU A 146 37.90 -65.76 8.26
CA LEU A 146 37.43 -66.86 9.10
C LEU A 146 36.86 -66.37 10.43
N ASN A 147 37.56 -65.46 11.12
CA ASN A 147 37.11 -64.88 12.38
C ASN A 147 35.79 -64.10 12.22
N THR A 148 35.58 -63.47 11.07
CA THR A 148 34.34 -62.75 10.77
C THR A 148 33.17 -63.70 10.57
N LYS A 149 33.40 -64.84 9.92
CA LYS A 149 32.34 -65.80 9.59
C LYS A 149 32.03 -66.79 10.71
N TYR A 150 33.05 -67.34 11.36
CA TYR A 150 32.88 -68.37 12.39
C TYR A 150 33.05 -67.83 13.81
N GLY A 151 33.77 -66.72 13.98
CA GLY A 151 34.12 -66.17 15.28
C GLY A 151 35.64 -66.26 15.55
N PRO A 152 36.24 -65.33 16.31
CA PRO A 152 37.65 -65.38 16.63
C PRO A 152 38.02 -66.64 17.42
N GLY A 153 39.03 -67.39 16.94
CA GLY A 153 39.56 -68.57 17.64
C GLY A 153 38.85 -69.89 17.34
N GLU A 154 37.67 -69.85 16.70
CA GLU A 154 36.89 -71.03 16.31
C GLU A 154 37.62 -71.91 15.30
N ILE A 155 38.19 -71.30 14.26
CA ILE A 155 39.03 -71.97 13.28
C ILE A 155 40.28 -71.12 13.04
N THR A 156 41.44 -71.71 13.27
CA THR A 156 42.74 -71.10 12.96
C THR A 156 43.30 -71.67 11.67
N VAL A 157 44.03 -70.85 10.90
CA VAL A 157 44.61 -71.28 9.62
C VAL A 157 46.11 -71.07 9.61
N LYS A 158 46.83 -72.05 9.05
CA LYS A 158 48.26 -71.95 8.73
C LYS A 158 48.49 -72.27 7.27
N ARG A 159 49.31 -71.47 6.60
CA ARG A 159 49.69 -71.71 5.21
C ARG A 159 50.72 -72.84 5.12
N GLY A 160 50.44 -73.83 4.27
CA GLY A 160 51.33 -74.94 3.96
C GLY A 160 52.35 -74.61 2.86
N ILE A 161 53.21 -75.57 2.53
CA ILE A 161 54.23 -75.42 1.46
C ILE A 161 53.51 -75.43 0.10
N SER A 162 53.58 -74.33 -0.64
CA SER A 162 53.06 -74.22 -2.01
C SER A 162 53.99 -74.91 -3.01
N SER A 163 53.47 -75.76 -3.89
CA SER A 163 54.22 -76.24 -5.06
C SER A 163 54.33 -75.13 -6.10
N ARG A 164 55.55 -74.80 -6.55
CA ARG A 164 55.78 -73.86 -7.66
C ARG A 164 55.37 -74.52 -8.98
N ALA A 165 54.32 -73.99 -9.63
CA ALA A 165 53.97 -74.30 -11.02
C ALA A 165 54.26 -73.11 -11.96
N HIS A 166 54.53 -73.43 -13.23
CA HIS A 166 54.96 -72.52 -14.30
C HIS A 166 53.88 -71.50 -14.71
N LEU A 167 54.32 -70.38 -15.30
CA LEU A 167 53.63 -69.09 -15.46
C LEU A 167 52.25 -69.03 -16.16
N ASP A 168 51.66 -70.11 -16.66
CA ASP A 168 50.38 -70.05 -17.41
C ASP A 168 49.37 -71.18 -17.09
N GLU A 169 49.58 -71.97 -16.03
CA GLU A 169 48.57 -72.89 -15.50
C GLU A 169 48.35 -72.62 -14.00
N GLY A 170 47.09 -72.74 -13.54
CA GLY A 170 46.57 -72.22 -12.27
C GLY A 170 47.48 -72.37 -11.05
N ARG A 171 47.54 -71.32 -10.22
CA ARG A 171 48.36 -71.31 -8.99
C ARG A 171 47.60 -71.95 -7.85
N GLU A 172 48.29 -72.80 -7.09
CA GLU A 172 47.74 -73.55 -5.97
C GLU A 172 48.42 -73.19 -4.64
N ASP A 173 47.62 -72.74 -3.68
CA ASP A 173 48.06 -72.49 -2.31
C ASP A 173 47.34 -73.44 -1.34
N ARG A 174 48.11 -74.21 -0.56
CA ARG A 174 47.53 -75.13 0.42
C ARG A 174 47.46 -74.49 1.81
N PHE A 175 46.29 -74.57 2.44
CA PHE A 175 46.02 -74.05 3.78
C PHE A 175 45.53 -75.16 4.70
N ASN A 176 46.06 -75.18 5.92
CA ASN A 176 45.66 -76.10 6.98
C ASN A 176 44.81 -75.34 7.99
N PHE A 177 43.55 -75.74 8.12
CA PHE A 177 42.58 -75.21 9.06
C PHE A 177 42.50 -76.12 10.28
N ILE A 178 42.43 -75.54 11.47
CA ILE A 178 42.44 -76.25 12.75
C ILE A 178 41.29 -75.68 13.59
N GLY A 179 40.36 -76.55 13.99
CA GLY A 179 39.26 -76.20 14.88
C GLY A 179 39.76 -75.99 16.31
N GLY A 180 39.31 -74.91 16.95
CA GLY A 180 39.71 -74.54 18.31
C GLY A 180 38.99 -75.31 19.42
N GLY A 181 37.96 -76.08 19.09
CA GLY A 181 37.06 -76.81 19.99
C GLY A 181 37.71 -77.98 20.73
N ASP A 182 37.43 -78.06 22.02
CA ASP A 182 37.66 -79.25 22.85
C ASP A 182 36.56 -79.36 23.93
N ILE A 183 36.56 -80.46 24.69
CA ILE A 183 35.48 -80.78 25.66
C ILE A 183 35.29 -79.70 26.74
N ASN A 184 36.29 -78.85 26.95
CA ASN A 184 36.37 -77.86 28.01
C ASN A 184 36.26 -76.41 27.51
N ASN A 185 35.98 -76.19 26.21
CA ASN A 185 35.85 -74.84 25.67
C ASN A 185 34.59 -74.66 24.80
N GLU A 186 34.21 -73.41 24.57
CA GLU A 186 32.94 -73.03 23.93
C GLU A 186 33.00 -73.04 22.39
N PHE A 187 34.12 -73.45 21.78
CA PHE A 187 34.28 -73.45 20.33
C PHE A 187 33.61 -74.67 19.69
N ASN A 188 32.94 -74.45 18.57
CA ASN A 188 32.03 -75.40 17.95
C ASN A 188 32.72 -76.49 17.13
N TYR A 189 33.98 -76.29 16.71
CA TYR A 189 34.67 -77.17 15.76
C TYR A 189 36.00 -77.70 16.30
N THR A 190 36.22 -79.02 16.22
CA THR A 190 37.47 -79.69 16.61
C THR A 190 38.15 -80.43 15.44
N GLY A 191 39.43 -80.78 15.56
CA GLY A 191 40.19 -81.48 14.51
C GLY A 191 40.92 -80.57 13.52
N SER A 192 41.44 -81.14 12.42
CA SER A 192 42.20 -80.39 11.40
C SER A 192 41.91 -80.83 9.97
N LEU A 193 41.86 -79.88 9.04
CA LEU A 193 41.55 -80.08 7.62
C LEU A 193 42.51 -79.29 6.73
N SER A 194 43.03 -79.90 5.65
CA SER A 194 43.88 -79.22 4.66
C SER A 194 43.13 -79.02 3.34
N LEU A 195 43.09 -77.79 2.81
CA LEU A 195 42.43 -77.44 1.54
C LEU A 195 43.36 -76.66 0.62
N THR A 196 43.07 -76.69 -0.68
CA THR A 196 43.86 -76.00 -1.72
C THR A 196 43.03 -74.88 -2.35
N HIS A 197 43.64 -73.71 -2.51
CA HIS A 197 43.07 -72.53 -3.17
C HIS A 197 43.66 -72.36 -4.58
N HIS A 198 42.81 -72.17 -5.59
CA HIS A 198 43.21 -71.99 -7.00
C HIS A 198 42.90 -70.56 -7.50
N TRP A 199 43.86 -69.83 -8.12
CA TRP A 199 43.66 -68.42 -8.58
C TRP A 199 44.49 -67.95 -9.82
N ALA A 200 44.09 -66.83 -10.49
CA ALA A 200 44.70 -66.21 -11.73
C ALA A 200 44.51 -64.65 -11.90
N ASN A 201 45.19 -63.86 -12.78
CA ASN A 201 45.05 -62.36 -12.85
C ASN A 201 43.97 -61.79 -13.85
N ARG A 202 43.51 -60.50 -13.75
CA ARG A 202 42.44 -59.80 -14.57
C ARG A 202 42.89 -58.54 -15.38
N THR A 203 42.13 -58.14 -16.42
CA THR A 203 42.29 -56.98 -17.36
C THR A 203 41.25 -55.84 -17.16
N ASP A 204 41.61 -54.56 -17.39
CA ASP A 204 40.73 -53.35 -17.30
C ASP A 204 39.76 -53.20 -18.50
N LEU A 205 38.47 -52.94 -18.23
CA LEU A 205 37.38 -52.84 -19.20
C LEU A 205 36.67 -51.46 -19.24
N THR A 206 37.21 -50.44 -18.55
CA THR A 206 36.57 -49.11 -18.43
C THR A 206 36.61 -48.29 -19.73
N VAL A 207 35.56 -47.51 -19.98
CA VAL A 207 35.36 -46.64 -21.16
C VAL A 207 35.26 -45.17 -20.73
N ASP A 208 35.87 -44.25 -21.49
CA ASP A 208 35.84 -42.82 -21.18
C ASP A 208 34.43 -42.23 -21.40
N ILE A 209 33.94 -41.45 -20.44
CA ILE A 209 32.60 -40.82 -20.42
C ILE A 209 32.36 -39.86 -21.60
N SER A 210 33.42 -39.34 -22.25
CA SER A 210 33.27 -38.45 -23.41
C SER A 210 32.53 -39.09 -24.58
N VAL A 211 32.53 -40.43 -24.71
CA VAL A 211 31.80 -41.14 -25.79
C VAL A 211 30.27 -41.05 -25.66
N ILE A 212 29.75 -40.71 -24.48
CA ILE A 212 28.31 -40.53 -24.23
C ILE A 212 27.90 -39.07 -24.02
N THR A 213 28.74 -38.11 -24.43
CA THR A 213 28.49 -36.66 -24.30
C THR A 213 27.11 -36.25 -24.82
N ASN A 214 26.71 -36.72 -26.00
CA ASN A 214 25.42 -36.38 -26.61
C ASN A 214 24.22 -36.91 -25.82
N LYS A 215 24.35 -38.11 -25.22
CA LYS A 215 23.31 -38.71 -24.38
C LYS A 215 23.15 -37.92 -23.07
N LEU A 216 24.27 -37.57 -22.44
CA LEU A 216 24.28 -36.73 -21.24
C LEU A 216 23.70 -35.34 -21.51
N GLN A 217 23.99 -34.74 -22.67
CA GLN A 217 23.38 -33.47 -23.08
C GLN A 217 21.88 -33.61 -23.34
N ALA A 218 21.41 -34.71 -23.94
CA ALA A 218 19.98 -34.95 -24.17
C ALA A 218 19.19 -35.13 -22.86
N ILE A 219 19.78 -35.78 -21.85
CA ILE A 219 19.18 -35.87 -20.50
C ILE A 219 19.14 -34.48 -19.86
N LEU A 220 20.21 -33.70 -20.01
CA LEU A 220 20.29 -32.34 -19.48
C LEU A 220 19.25 -31.40 -20.12
N ASP A 221 19.05 -31.50 -21.44
CA ASP A 221 18.11 -30.67 -22.22
C ASP A 221 16.67 -31.24 -22.26
N HIS A 222 16.32 -32.09 -21.29
CA HIS A 222 14.99 -32.70 -21.24
C HIS A 222 13.89 -31.63 -21.26
N LYS A 223 12.82 -31.87 -22.03
CA LYS A 223 11.71 -30.93 -22.28
C LYS A 223 11.10 -30.35 -20.99
N ASP A 224 11.05 -31.15 -19.93
CA ASP A 224 10.47 -30.78 -18.63
C ASP A 224 11.33 -29.77 -17.85
N HIS A 225 12.59 -29.58 -18.24
CA HIS A 225 13.53 -28.62 -17.65
C HIS A 225 13.81 -27.43 -18.57
N LYS A 226 13.07 -27.25 -19.67
CA LYS A 226 13.20 -26.08 -20.57
C LYS A 226 12.88 -24.75 -19.89
N HIS A 227 12.10 -24.78 -18.80
CA HIS A 227 11.63 -23.59 -18.07
C HIS A 227 12.10 -23.51 -16.61
N GLN A 228 12.98 -24.40 -16.19
CA GLN A 228 13.45 -24.48 -14.81
C GLN A 228 14.88 -25.05 -14.73
N ALA A 229 15.62 -24.65 -13.71
CA ALA A 229 16.93 -25.24 -13.42
C ALA A 229 16.78 -26.68 -12.91
N TRP A 230 17.77 -27.53 -13.20
CA TRP A 230 17.92 -28.80 -12.51
C TRP A 230 18.33 -28.60 -11.05
N THR A 231 17.81 -29.43 -10.15
CA THR A 231 18.47 -29.66 -8.86
C THR A 231 19.49 -30.79 -9.01
N GLN A 232 20.53 -30.82 -8.18
CA GLN A 232 21.53 -31.90 -8.24
C GLN A 232 20.87 -33.28 -8.01
N LYS A 233 19.90 -33.33 -7.11
CA LYS A 233 19.17 -34.56 -6.79
C LYS A 233 18.38 -35.06 -7.99
N ASP A 234 17.63 -34.18 -8.65
CA ASP A 234 16.77 -34.57 -9.77
C ASP A 234 17.60 -34.98 -10.99
N LEU A 235 18.69 -34.26 -11.26
CA LEU A 235 19.60 -34.62 -12.36
C LEU A 235 20.31 -35.94 -12.09
N GLN A 236 20.71 -36.21 -10.83
CA GLN A 236 21.31 -37.49 -10.46
C GLN A 236 20.32 -38.64 -10.68
N VAL A 237 19.05 -38.48 -10.27
CA VAL A 237 18.00 -39.47 -10.49
C VAL A 237 17.76 -39.72 -11.98
N ALA A 238 17.73 -38.67 -12.80
CA ALA A 238 17.55 -38.79 -14.25
C ALA A 238 18.70 -39.56 -14.92
N ILE A 239 19.94 -39.34 -14.46
CA ILE A 239 21.13 -40.06 -14.93
C ILE A 239 21.12 -41.53 -14.50
N ASP A 240 20.80 -41.81 -13.24
CA ASP A 240 20.76 -43.18 -12.71
C ASP A 240 19.62 -44.03 -13.29
N ALA A 241 18.60 -43.39 -13.85
CA ALA A 241 17.47 -44.05 -14.50
C ALA A 241 17.75 -44.45 -15.96
N ASP A 242 18.84 -43.98 -16.58
CA ASP A 242 19.20 -44.38 -17.95
C ASP A 242 19.82 -45.79 -17.95
N ASN A 243 19.14 -46.72 -18.63
CA ASN A 243 19.51 -48.13 -18.68
C ASN A 243 20.88 -48.40 -19.31
N GLU A 244 21.42 -47.48 -20.12
CA GLU A 244 22.74 -47.65 -20.75
C GLU A 244 23.88 -47.02 -19.93
N ILE A 245 23.56 -46.04 -19.08
CA ILE A 245 24.53 -45.43 -18.16
C ILE A 245 24.73 -46.32 -16.94
N GLY A 246 23.65 -46.87 -16.39
CA GLY A 246 23.69 -47.70 -15.19
C GLY A 246 23.66 -46.88 -13.89
N LYS A 247 23.06 -47.47 -12.85
CA LYS A 247 22.85 -46.81 -11.57
C LYS A 247 24.18 -46.54 -10.86
N ASN A 248 24.38 -45.30 -10.39
CA ASN A 248 25.58 -44.82 -9.70
C ASN A 248 26.87 -44.87 -10.53
N GLU A 249 26.80 -45.09 -11.85
CA GLU A 249 28.01 -45.11 -12.68
C GLU A 249 28.58 -43.71 -12.92
N ILE A 250 27.74 -42.68 -12.90
CA ILE A 250 28.12 -41.28 -13.13
C ILE A 250 27.62 -40.41 -11.99
N LYS A 251 28.55 -39.66 -11.39
CA LYS A 251 28.26 -38.67 -10.36
C LYS A 251 28.10 -37.28 -10.99
N VAL A 252 26.98 -36.61 -10.69
CA VAL A 252 26.74 -35.24 -11.12
C VAL A 252 27.02 -34.22 -10.01
N THR A 253 27.73 -33.14 -10.37
CA THR A 253 28.07 -32.04 -9.45
C THR A 253 27.89 -30.68 -10.13
N PRO A 254 27.31 -29.68 -9.44
CA PRO A 254 27.23 -28.32 -9.97
C PRO A 254 28.63 -27.69 -10.00
N VAL A 255 28.95 -26.96 -11.06
CA VAL A 255 30.29 -26.32 -11.23
C VAL A 255 30.35 -24.90 -10.64
N ASN A 256 29.19 -24.26 -10.37
CA ASN A 256 28.99 -22.85 -9.95
C ASN A 256 29.50 -21.81 -11.00
N ALA A 257 28.90 -20.64 -11.24
CA ALA A 257 27.73 -19.95 -10.70
C ALA A 257 26.77 -19.52 -11.84
N LEU A 258 25.49 -19.29 -11.49
CA LEU A 258 24.50 -18.63 -12.34
C LEU A 258 25.11 -17.40 -13.00
N THR A 259 25.29 -17.41 -14.32
CA THR A 259 25.63 -16.18 -15.04
C THR A 259 24.41 -15.24 -14.96
N ARG A 260 24.59 -14.05 -14.36
CA ARG A 260 23.60 -12.97 -14.48
C ARG A 260 23.48 -12.64 -15.97
N SER A 261 22.35 -12.99 -16.57
CA SER A 261 21.96 -12.52 -17.89
C SER A 261 21.02 -11.34 -17.70
N PHE A 262 21.33 -10.22 -18.35
CA PHE A 262 20.37 -9.16 -18.62
C PHE A 262 20.16 -9.10 -20.13
N GLU A 263 18.91 -8.83 -20.49
CA GLU A 263 18.38 -8.39 -21.80
C GLU A 263 17.76 -9.42 -22.77
N THR A 264 17.85 -10.75 -22.59
CA THR A 264 16.85 -11.69 -23.19
C THR A 264 16.81 -13.02 -22.41
N ASP A 265 15.62 -13.48 -21.99
CA ASP A 265 15.39 -14.57 -21.00
C ASP A 265 15.98 -15.95 -21.38
N ILE A 266 17.29 -16.15 -21.22
CA ILE A 266 17.97 -17.46 -21.24
C ILE A 266 18.92 -17.56 -20.04
N HIS A 267 18.68 -18.52 -19.17
CA HIS A 267 19.54 -18.90 -18.05
C HIS A 267 20.46 -20.06 -18.46
N LYS A 268 21.70 -20.07 -17.96
CA LYS A 268 22.68 -21.14 -18.22
C LYS A 268 23.22 -21.73 -16.91
N ASN A 269 23.16 -23.06 -16.76
CA ASN A 269 23.76 -23.79 -15.63
C ASN A 269 24.77 -24.83 -16.13
N LYS A 270 25.96 -24.90 -15.51
CA LYS A 270 26.99 -25.89 -15.86
C LYS A 270 27.00 -27.05 -14.86
N TRP A 271 27.03 -28.27 -15.40
CA TRP A 271 27.05 -29.52 -14.64
C TRP A 271 28.25 -30.37 -15.02
N LYS A 272 28.98 -30.87 -14.02
CA LYS A 272 30.08 -31.81 -14.19
C LYS A 272 29.57 -33.23 -13.98
N PHE A 273 29.81 -34.08 -14.97
CA PHE A 273 29.53 -35.52 -14.96
C PHE A 273 30.87 -36.25 -14.80
N ALA A 274 31.02 -37.07 -13.77
CA ALA A 274 32.23 -37.83 -13.49
C ALA A 274 31.92 -39.32 -13.40
N GLY A 275 32.56 -40.14 -14.23
CA GLY A 275 32.41 -41.59 -14.21
C GLY A 275 33.15 -42.22 -13.02
N ASN A 276 32.52 -43.21 -12.38
CA ASN A 276 33.03 -43.90 -11.18
C ASN A 276 33.81 -45.20 -11.49
N GLY A 277 34.00 -45.54 -12.76
CA GLY A 277 34.71 -46.72 -13.28
C GLY A 277 36.21 -46.76 -12.97
N SER A 278 36.69 -47.91 -12.51
CA SER A 278 38.11 -48.22 -12.30
C SER A 278 38.40 -49.71 -12.52
N ILE A 279 39.68 -50.11 -12.63
CA ILE A 279 40.08 -51.53 -12.75
C ILE A 279 39.63 -52.38 -11.54
N GLU A 280 39.33 -51.72 -10.41
CA GLU A 280 38.94 -52.36 -9.15
C GLU A 280 37.42 -52.54 -9.01
N ASN A 281 36.62 -52.05 -9.97
CA ASN A 281 35.17 -52.18 -9.96
C ASN A 281 34.60 -52.53 -11.33
N ASP A 282 33.32 -52.90 -11.37
CA ASP A 282 32.64 -53.26 -12.62
C ASP A 282 31.89 -52.06 -13.25
N TYR A 283 32.11 -50.81 -12.78
CA TYR A 283 31.50 -49.62 -13.40
C TYR A 283 32.19 -49.31 -14.73
N LYS A 284 31.39 -48.97 -15.74
CA LYS A 284 31.85 -48.83 -17.12
C LYS A 284 32.53 -47.49 -17.36
N TRP A 285 31.99 -46.40 -16.83
CA TRP A 285 32.40 -45.04 -17.23
C TRP A 285 33.53 -44.47 -16.38
N LYS A 286 34.61 -44.00 -16.99
CA LYS A 286 35.70 -43.23 -16.34
C LYS A 286 35.83 -41.82 -16.92
N GLY A 287 36.59 -40.95 -16.25
CA GLY A 287 36.83 -39.58 -16.71
C GLY A 287 35.75 -38.59 -16.29
N SER A 288 35.80 -37.35 -16.79
CA SER A 288 34.78 -36.33 -16.49
C SER A 288 34.57 -35.32 -17.62
N ILE A 289 33.32 -34.86 -17.79
CA ILE A 289 32.94 -33.80 -18.74
C ILE A 289 32.08 -32.74 -18.05
N VAL A 290 32.04 -31.52 -18.62
CA VAL A 290 31.17 -30.42 -18.16
C VAL A 290 30.23 -30.01 -19.28
N LEU A 291 28.93 -30.02 -19.01
CA LEU A 291 27.87 -29.66 -19.95
C LEU A 291 27.07 -28.46 -19.46
N THR A 292 26.38 -27.78 -20.37
CA THR A 292 25.59 -26.57 -20.07
C THR A 292 24.11 -26.83 -20.36
N HIS A 293 23.26 -26.50 -19.39
CA HIS A 293 21.80 -26.47 -19.49
C HIS A 293 21.32 -25.06 -19.77
N GLU A 294 20.55 -24.85 -20.83
CA GLU A 294 19.93 -23.55 -21.14
C GLU A 294 18.41 -23.60 -20.92
N TRP A 295 17.85 -22.68 -20.10
CA TRP A 295 16.42 -22.66 -19.78
C TRP A 295 15.85 -21.24 -19.66
N LYS A 296 14.54 -21.09 -19.90
CA LYS A 296 13.84 -19.80 -19.84
C LYS A 296 12.80 -19.78 -18.72
N LYS A 297 12.96 -18.91 -17.71
CA LYS A 297 11.94 -18.75 -16.67
C LYS A 297 10.64 -18.26 -17.30
N LYS A 298 9.51 -18.93 -17.04
CA LYS A 298 8.21 -18.38 -17.41
C LYS A 298 7.92 -17.16 -16.51
N ILE A 299 7.51 -16.05 -17.13
CA ILE A 299 7.09 -14.83 -16.43
C ILE A 299 5.61 -14.65 -16.74
N ASP A 300 4.81 -14.42 -15.71
CA ASP A 300 3.41 -14.06 -15.90
C ASP A 300 3.35 -12.61 -16.39
N THR A 301 2.93 -12.41 -17.63
CA THR A 301 2.82 -11.09 -18.28
C THR A 301 1.39 -10.57 -18.33
N THR A 302 0.47 -11.21 -17.60
CA THR A 302 -0.95 -10.82 -17.60
C THR A 302 -1.16 -9.47 -16.92
N LYS A 303 -2.14 -8.72 -17.43
CA LYS A 303 -2.56 -7.42 -16.91
C LYS A 303 -3.92 -7.54 -16.23
N ASP A 304 -4.18 -6.73 -15.22
CA ASP A 304 -5.51 -6.70 -14.61
C ASP A 304 -6.54 -6.13 -15.63
N ILE A 305 -7.71 -6.75 -15.73
CA ILE A 305 -8.77 -6.33 -16.66
C ILE A 305 -9.24 -4.88 -16.41
N SER A 306 -9.05 -4.34 -15.21
CA SER A 306 -9.33 -2.93 -14.92
C SER A 306 -8.51 -1.95 -15.76
N GLU A 307 -7.34 -2.35 -16.30
CA GLU A 307 -6.55 -1.53 -17.22
C GLU A 307 -7.30 -1.19 -18.52
N ILE A 308 -8.29 -2.01 -18.90
CA ILE A 308 -9.11 -1.81 -20.11
C ILE A 308 -10.57 -1.49 -19.77
N LYS A 309 -10.86 -1.06 -18.53
CA LYS A 309 -12.22 -0.73 -18.08
C LYS A 309 -12.90 0.26 -19.03
N GLU A 310 -12.23 1.35 -19.41
CA GLU A 310 -12.82 2.37 -20.28
C GLU A 310 -13.15 1.85 -21.68
N ASP A 311 -12.29 0.96 -22.23
CA ASP A 311 -12.54 0.37 -23.54
C ASP A 311 -13.73 -0.59 -23.51
N LEU A 312 -13.86 -1.37 -22.44
CA LEU A 312 -15.02 -2.22 -22.22
C LEU A 312 -16.30 -1.39 -22.01
N GLU A 313 -16.23 -0.27 -21.26
CA GLU A 313 -17.38 0.64 -21.09
C GLU A 313 -17.79 1.28 -22.41
N LYS A 314 -16.84 1.69 -23.26
CA LYS A 314 -17.12 2.19 -24.63
C LYS A 314 -17.79 1.12 -25.48
N ILE A 315 -17.35 -0.14 -25.41
CA ILE A 315 -17.99 -1.26 -26.12
C ILE A 315 -19.43 -1.46 -25.61
N VAL A 316 -19.63 -1.55 -24.30
CA VAL A 316 -20.95 -1.76 -23.70
C VAL A 316 -21.92 -0.64 -24.09
N ARG A 317 -21.43 0.60 -24.18
CA ARG A 317 -22.21 1.80 -24.53
C ARG A 317 -22.27 2.09 -26.04
N SER A 318 -21.69 1.25 -26.91
CA SER A 318 -21.55 1.57 -28.34
C SER A 318 -22.85 1.48 -29.15
N LYS A 319 -23.95 1.04 -28.52
CA LYS A 319 -25.29 0.98 -29.11
C LYS A 319 -26.37 1.16 -28.03
N GLU A 320 -27.52 1.68 -28.43
CA GLU A 320 -28.64 1.95 -27.52
C GLU A 320 -29.37 0.67 -27.07
N GLU A 321 -29.43 -0.35 -27.93
CA GLU A 321 -30.08 -1.61 -27.61
C GLU A 321 -29.21 -2.50 -26.71
N PHE A 322 -29.84 -3.35 -25.91
CA PHE A 322 -29.07 -4.30 -25.10
C PHE A 322 -28.22 -5.23 -25.96
N TRP A 323 -27.05 -5.56 -25.43
CA TRP A 323 -26.29 -6.66 -25.99
C TRP A 323 -26.95 -8.00 -25.66
N THR A 324 -26.74 -8.98 -26.56
CA THR A 324 -26.79 -10.40 -26.20
C THR A 324 -25.39 -10.81 -25.76
N VAL A 325 -25.27 -11.84 -24.92
CA VAL A 325 -23.95 -12.36 -24.48
C VAL A 325 -23.05 -12.64 -25.68
N GLU A 326 -23.54 -13.41 -26.66
CA GLU A 326 -22.80 -13.77 -27.87
C GLU A 326 -22.31 -12.56 -28.68
N ALA A 327 -23.16 -11.53 -28.84
CA ALA A 327 -22.79 -10.34 -29.59
C ALA A 327 -21.76 -9.47 -28.85
N LEU A 328 -21.87 -9.39 -27.52
CA LEU A 328 -20.92 -8.63 -26.69
C LEU A 328 -19.57 -9.34 -26.65
N GLU A 329 -19.55 -10.66 -26.44
CA GLU A 329 -18.32 -11.45 -26.50
C GLU A 329 -17.63 -11.32 -27.85
N LYS A 330 -18.39 -11.37 -28.96
CA LYS A 330 -17.84 -11.14 -30.29
C LYS A 330 -17.19 -9.75 -30.43
N LYS A 331 -17.76 -8.72 -29.82
CA LYS A 331 -17.20 -7.37 -29.86
C LYS A 331 -15.96 -7.24 -28.96
N VAL A 332 -15.96 -7.89 -27.80
CA VAL A 332 -14.80 -7.97 -26.90
C VAL A 332 -13.63 -8.70 -27.55
N LEU A 333 -13.86 -9.70 -28.41
CA LEU A 333 -12.80 -10.37 -29.19
C LEU A 333 -12.04 -9.43 -30.13
N GLU A 334 -12.63 -8.30 -30.54
CA GLU A 334 -11.91 -7.28 -31.31
C GLU A 334 -10.87 -6.54 -30.46
N LEU A 335 -11.11 -6.44 -29.14
CA LEU A 335 -10.20 -5.84 -28.15
C LEU A 335 -9.20 -6.85 -27.58
N ASP A 336 -9.63 -8.09 -27.35
CA ASP A 336 -8.80 -9.22 -26.93
C ASP A 336 -8.93 -10.40 -27.91
N PRO A 337 -8.11 -10.42 -28.99
CA PRO A 337 -8.15 -11.49 -29.99
C PRO A 337 -7.79 -12.87 -29.44
N THR A 338 -7.18 -12.96 -28.25
CA THR A 338 -6.83 -14.23 -27.62
C THR A 338 -8.04 -14.94 -27.03
N GLY A 339 -9.15 -14.22 -26.81
CA GLY A 339 -10.41 -14.77 -26.31
C GLY A 339 -10.39 -15.15 -24.83
N GLY A 340 -9.51 -14.52 -24.05
CA GLY A 340 -9.35 -14.76 -22.62
C GLY A 340 -10.41 -14.10 -21.74
N ILE A 341 -11.19 -13.18 -22.30
CA ILE A 341 -12.29 -12.49 -21.61
C ILE A 341 -13.63 -13.15 -21.93
N LYS A 342 -14.36 -13.56 -20.88
CA LYS A 342 -15.73 -14.08 -20.93
C LYS A 342 -16.73 -13.07 -20.40
N VAL A 343 -17.94 -13.10 -20.93
CA VAL A 343 -18.99 -12.15 -20.56
C VAL A 343 -20.24 -12.90 -20.09
N VAL A 344 -20.78 -12.49 -18.96
CA VAL A 344 -22.06 -13.01 -18.46
C VAL A 344 -22.98 -11.86 -18.05
N GLU A 345 -24.28 -12.00 -18.33
CA GLU A 345 -25.30 -11.11 -17.79
C GLU A 345 -25.58 -11.46 -16.33
N GLN A 346 -25.49 -10.48 -15.44
CA GLN A 346 -25.81 -10.62 -14.02
C GLN A 346 -27.28 -10.26 -13.78
N THR A 347 -27.96 -11.06 -12.96
CA THR A 347 -29.31 -10.76 -12.51
C THR A 347 -29.31 -9.58 -11.54
N LEU A 348 -30.12 -8.56 -11.82
CA LEU A 348 -30.31 -7.41 -10.95
C LEU A 348 -31.62 -7.55 -10.18
N SER A 349 -31.59 -7.28 -8.87
CA SER A 349 -32.83 -7.05 -8.11
C SER A 349 -33.38 -5.68 -8.51
N LYS A 350 -34.55 -5.67 -9.15
CA LYS A 350 -35.24 -4.45 -9.61
C LYS A 350 -36.60 -4.40 -8.94
N SER A 351 -37.00 -3.24 -8.40
CA SER A 351 -38.36 -3.08 -7.88
C SER A 351 -39.37 -2.61 -8.94
N GLU A 352 -38.88 -2.20 -10.11
CA GLU A 352 -39.69 -1.74 -11.25
C GLU A 352 -38.99 -2.04 -12.59
N GLU A 353 -39.69 -1.79 -13.70
CA GLU A 353 -39.16 -2.03 -15.04
C GLU A 353 -38.18 -0.91 -15.44
N VAL A 354 -36.91 -1.11 -15.04
CA VAL A 354 -35.80 -0.20 -15.38
C VAL A 354 -34.97 -0.78 -16.54
N PRO A 355 -34.68 0.01 -17.61
CA PRO A 355 -33.95 -0.45 -18.80
C PRO A 355 -32.43 -0.51 -18.54
N ILE A 356 -32.04 -1.37 -17.61
CA ILE A 356 -30.65 -1.60 -17.22
C ILE A 356 -30.27 -3.09 -17.24
N LYS A 357 -29.05 -3.39 -17.69
CA LYS A 357 -28.38 -4.68 -17.54
C LYS A 357 -27.04 -4.49 -16.83
N LYS A 358 -26.56 -5.55 -16.18
CA LYS A 358 -25.22 -5.60 -15.59
C LYS A 358 -24.43 -6.72 -16.24
N TRP A 359 -23.27 -6.40 -16.78
CA TRP A 359 -22.37 -7.33 -17.46
C TRP A 359 -21.17 -7.59 -16.56
N LYS A 360 -20.86 -8.86 -16.31
CA LYS A 360 -19.64 -9.28 -15.63
C LYS A 360 -18.67 -9.84 -16.67
N PHE A 361 -17.49 -9.22 -16.73
CA PHE A 361 -16.36 -9.64 -17.54
C PHE A 361 -15.39 -10.41 -16.66
N THR A 362 -15.00 -11.61 -17.07
CA THR A 362 -14.03 -12.46 -16.34
C THR A 362 -12.89 -12.80 -17.28
N ALA A 363 -11.67 -12.47 -16.87
CA ALA A 363 -10.47 -12.77 -17.62
C ALA A 363 -9.61 -13.79 -16.88
N ASP A 364 -9.22 -14.86 -17.59
CA ASP A 364 -8.56 -16.02 -16.99
C ASP A 364 -7.08 -16.15 -17.42
N GLY A 365 -6.43 -15.02 -17.67
CA GLY A 365 -5.01 -14.97 -18.00
C GLY A 365 -4.13 -15.54 -16.90
N SER A 366 -3.16 -16.37 -17.29
CA SER A 366 -2.16 -16.92 -16.40
C SER A 366 -0.86 -17.23 -17.13
N ILE A 367 0.21 -17.48 -16.38
CA ILE A 367 1.49 -18.02 -16.88
C ILE A 367 1.38 -19.31 -17.72
N ASN A 368 0.21 -19.96 -17.75
CA ASN A 368 -0.05 -21.22 -18.44
C ASN A 368 -0.86 -21.07 -19.73
N ASN A 369 -1.29 -19.86 -20.09
CA ASN A 369 -2.01 -19.58 -21.33
C ASN A 369 -1.49 -18.28 -21.98
N ASP A 370 -1.93 -18.01 -23.21
CA ASP A 370 -1.51 -16.83 -23.96
C ASP A 370 -2.49 -15.64 -23.77
N TYR A 371 -3.40 -15.71 -22.78
CA TYR A 371 -4.38 -14.65 -22.57
C TYR A 371 -3.74 -13.43 -21.92
N LYS A 372 -4.18 -12.25 -22.36
CA LYS A 372 -3.55 -10.99 -21.98
C LYS A 372 -3.99 -10.46 -20.62
N TYR A 373 -5.25 -10.69 -20.23
CA TYR A 373 -5.85 -10.08 -19.04
C TYR A 373 -6.25 -11.12 -18.00
N ASN A 374 -6.28 -10.73 -16.73
CA ASN A 374 -6.80 -11.51 -15.62
C ASN A 374 -7.78 -10.67 -14.76
N GLY A 375 -8.56 -11.32 -13.88
CA GLY A 375 -9.44 -10.63 -12.94
C GLY A 375 -10.88 -10.47 -13.44
N GLU A 376 -11.66 -9.66 -12.72
CA GLU A 376 -13.08 -9.47 -12.99
C GLU A 376 -13.48 -7.99 -12.99
N LEU A 377 -14.45 -7.63 -13.83
CA LEU A 377 -14.99 -6.28 -13.93
C LEU A 377 -16.49 -6.31 -14.17
N GLU A 378 -17.22 -5.38 -13.57
CA GLU A 378 -18.67 -5.24 -13.76
C GLU A 378 -19.02 -3.89 -14.37
N ILE A 379 -19.85 -3.90 -15.42
CA ILE A 379 -20.28 -2.69 -16.14
C ILE A 379 -21.80 -2.71 -16.33
N TYR A 380 -22.43 -1.57 -16.08
CA TYR A 380 -23.85 -1.38 -16.33
C TYR A 380 -24.10 -0.88 -17.75
N GLN A 381 -25.10 -1.46 -18.43
CA GLN A 381 -25.62 -0.97 -19.70
C GLN A 381 -27.03 -0.42 -19.49
N ILE A 382 -27.25 0.81 -19.95
CA ILE A 382 -28.57 1.44 -19.97
C ILE A 382 -29.05 1.44 -21.41
N LYS A 383 -30.29 1.01 -21.64
CA LYS A 383 -30.90 1.13 -22.96
C LYS A 383 -31.40 2.56 -23.20
N ASP A 384 -31.22 3.05 -24.41
CA ASP A 384 -31.58 4.41 -24.83
C ASP A 384 -30.91 5.49 -23.94
N MET A 385 -29.67 5.23 -23.49
CA MET A 385 -28.96 6.00 -22.46
C MET A 385 -28.86 7.50 -22.78
N GLN A 386 -28.79 7.87 -24.06
CA GLN A 386 -28.71 9.28 -24.45
C GLN A 386 -30.01 10.04 -24.25
N THR A 387 -31.17 9.37 -24.33
CA THR A 387 -32.50 9.98 -24.29
C THR A 387 -33.32 9.57 -23.06
N TYR A 388 -32.85 8.59 -22.28
CA TYR A 388 -33.52 8.12 -21.08
C TYR A 388 -33.47 9.17 -19.97
N ALA A 389 -34.64 9.77 -19.69
CA ALA A 389 -34.77 10.95 -18.84
C ALA A 389 -34.75 10.65 -17.33
N GLN A 390 -35.06 9.42 -16.89
CA GLN A 390 -35.10 9.12 -15.46
C GLN A 390 -33.69 8.87 -14.91
N THR A 391 -33.44 9.25 -13.66
CA THR A 391 -32.20 8.86 -12.97
C THR A 391 -32.34 7.46 -12.42
N ILE A 392 -31.35 6.59 -12.64
CA ILE A 392 -31.32 5.20 -12.15
C ILE A 392 -30.32 5.11 -11.01
N TYR A 393 -30.74 4.53 -9.88
CA TYR A 393 -29.94 4.48 -8.66
C TYR A 393 -30.10 3.16 -7.90
N ILE A 394 -29.19 2.92 -6.96
CA ILE A 394 -29.28 1.81 -6.01
C ILE A 394 -29.96 2.33 -4.74
N ASP A 395 -31.13 1.80 -4.45
CA ASP A 395 -31.92 2.17 -3.28
C ASP A 395 -31.17 1.87 -1.97
N ALA A 396 -31.16 2.84 -1.07
CA ALA A 396 -30.40 2.76 0.17
C ALA A 396 -30.82 1.59 1.08
N ASP A 397 -32.13 1.31 1.13
CA ASP A 397 -32.72 0.34 2.04
C ASP A 397 -32.78 -1.07 1.43
N SER A 398 -33.45 -1.19 0.29
CA SER A 398 -33.70 -2.49 -0.36
C SER A 398 -32.52 -3.01 -1.15
N LYS A 399 -31.53 -2.15 -1.46
CA LYS A 399 -30.43 -2.43 -2.40
C LYS A 399 -30.88 -2.78 -3.82
N ALA A 400 -32.17 -2.62 -4.13
CA ALA A 400 -32.71 -2.82 -5.46
C ALA A 400 -32.39 -1.62 -6.37
N VAL A 401 -32.34 -1.88 -7.67
CA VAL A 401 -32.25 -0.82 -8.67
C VAL A 401 -33.63 -0.20 -8.87
N LYS A 402 -33.67 1.14 -8.81
CA LYS A 402 -34.85 2.00 -8.96
C LYS A 402 -34.59 3.15 -9.92
N SER A 403 -35.64 3.81 -10.37
CA SER A 403 -35.55 5.05 -11.13
C SER A 403 -36.41 6.18 -10.53
N THR A 404 -36.12 7.42 -10.91
CA THR A 404 -36.87 8.61 -10.50
C THR A 404 -36.84 9.69 -11.59
N ASN A 405 -37.95 10.42 -11.72
CA ASN A 405 -38.08 11.56 -12.63
C ASN A 405 -37.65 12.90 -12.01
N ASP A 406 -37.13 12.89 -10.80
CA ASP A 406 -36.81 14.09 -10.02
C ASP A 406 -35.53 13.88 -9.19
N ILE A 407 -35.37 14.66 -8.12
CA ILE A 407 -34.30 14.54 -7.11
C ILE A 407 -34.16 13.08 -6.66
N VAL A 408 -32.91 12.61 -6.66
CA VAL A 408 -32.56 11.27 -6.19
C VAL A 408 -32.81 11.17 -4.68
N PRO A 409 -33.49 10.11 -4.18
CA PRO A 409 -33.83 9.99 -2.77
C PRO A 409 -32.63 10.10 -1.84
N GLU A 410 -32.82 10.80 -0.72
CA GLU A 410 -31.81 10.94 0.33
C GLU A 410 -31.39 9.57 0.88
N GLY A 411 -30.11 9.43 1.24
CA GLY A 411 -29.53 8.14 1.64
C GLY A 411 -28.93 7.34 0.48
N THR A 412 -29.29 7.65 -0.77
CA THR A 412 -28.68 7.03 -1.96
C THR A 412 -27.18 7.37 -2.02
N LYS A 413 -26.36 6.35 -2.26
CA LYS A 413 -24.89 6.47 -2.35
C LYS A 413 -24.34 6.26 -3.76
N GLU A 414 -25.09 5.59 -4.62
CA GLU A 414 -24.64 5.21 -5.96
C GLU A 414 -25.76 5.43 -6.98
N VAL A 415 -25.46 6.27 -7.97
CA VAL A 415 -26.27 6.51 -9.15
C VAL A 415 -25.60 5.81 -10.33
N LEU A 416 -26.41 5.11 -11.14
CA LEU A 416 -25.96 4.30 -12.28
C LEU A 416 -26.20 5.02 -13.62
N HIS A 417 -27.14 5.96 -13.64
CA HIS A 417 -27.46 6.80 -14.80
C HIS A 417 -28.05 8.12 -14.34
N ILE A 418 -27.53 9.25 -14.82
CA ILE A 418 -28.03 10.58 -14.47
C ILE A 418 -29.10 10.99 -15.49
N GLY A 419 -30.32 11.11 -15.00
CA GLY A 419 -31.47 11.61 -15.74
C GLY A 419 -31.51 13.13 -15.84
N PHE A 420 -32.48 13.62 -16.58
CA PHE A 420 -32.63 15.04 -16.90
C PHE A 420 -34.09 15.42 -17.08
N GLY A 421 -34.39 16.68 -16.82
CA GLY A 421 -35.72 17.26 -16.95
C GLY A 421 -35.65 18.78 -17.12
N MET A 422 -36.80 19.40 -17.41
CA MET A 422 -36.85 20.86 -17.52
C MET A 422 -36.59 21.50 -16.15
N ASP A 423 -35.49 22.24 -16.03
CA ASP A 423 -35.24 23.10 -14.88
C ASP A 423 -35.96 24.43 -15.12
N ASN A 424 -37.08 24.63 -14.42
CA ASN A 424 -37.89 25.85 -14.57
C ASN A 424 -37.17 27.12 -14.09
N GLU A 425 -36.18 27.01 -13.19
CA GLU A 425 -35.42 28.15 -12.70
C GLU A 425 -34.42 28.64 -13.75
N LYS A 426 -33.80 27.70 -14.48
CA LYS A 426 -32.82 27.99 -15.53
C LYS A 426 -33.42 28.03 -16.93
N ASN A 427 -34.66 27.57 -17.10
CA ASN A 427 -35.34 27.37 -18.38
C ASN A 427 -34.50 26.57 -19.37
N LEU A 428 -33.83 25.52 -18.88
CA LEU A 428 -32.94 24.64 -19.63
C LEU A 428 -33.16 23.21 -19.19
N MET A 429 -32.71 22.26 -20.01
CA MET A 429 -32.68 20.86 -19.62
C MET A 429 -31.59 20.66 -18.54
N GLY A 430 -32.00 20.44 -17.30
CA GLY A 430 -31.13 20.25 -16.14
C GLY A 430 -30.95 18.79 -15.79
N ALA A 431 -29.76 18.42 -15.30
CA ALA A 431 -29.55 17.14 -14.65
C ALA A 431 -30.37 17.04 -13.36
N HIS A 432 -30.93 15.87 -13.05
CA HIS A 432 -31.56 15.67 -11.74
C HIS A 432 -30.53 15.78 -10.61
N LYS A 433 -30.93 16.31 -9.46
CA LYS A 433 -30.02 16.57 -8.33
C LYS A 433 -29.70 15.29 -7.57
N MET A 434 -28.45 15.18 -7.13
CA MET A 434 -27.98 14.09 -6.28
C MET A 434 -28.28 14.39 -4.81
N PRO A 435 -28.47 13.37 -3.95
CA PRO A 435 -28.63 13.59 -2.52
C PRO A 435 -27.28 13.97 -1.89
N LYS A 436 -27.32 14.47 -0.65
CA LYS A 436 -26.10 14.85 0.08
C LYS A 436 -25.19 13.66 0.41
N THR A 437 -25.76 12.45 0.43
CA THR A 437 -25.07 11.18 0.69
C THR A 437 -24.39 10.56 -0.53
N ILE A 438 -24.46 11.18 -1.71
CA ILE A 438 -23.91 10.61 -2.93
C ILE A 438 -22.40 10.38 -2.82
N GLU A 439 -21.95 9.19 -3.21
CA GLU A 439 -20.54 8.78 -3.18
C GLU A 439 -20.05 8.37 -4.58
N LYS A 440 -20.93 7.82 -5.42
CA LYS A 440 -20.59 7.32 -6.75
C LYS A 440 -21.59 7.77 -7.82
N VAL A 441 -21.06 8.15 -8.97
CA VAL A 441 -21.83 8.55 -10.16
C VAL A 441 -21.35 7.81 -11.39
N PRO A 442 -22.16 7.71 -12.46
CA PRO A 442 -21.68 7.14 -13.71
C PRO A 442 -20.59 8.02 -14.32
N ASN A 443 -19.75 7.43 -15.17
CA ASN A 443 -18.77 8.15 -15.99
C ASN A 443 -19.37 8.75 -17.28
N TYR A 444 -20.68 8.98 -17.29
CA TYR A 444 -21.41 9.46 -18.46
C TYR A 444 -22.57 10.36 -18.04
N ILE A 445 -22.81 11.40 -18.82
CA ILE A 445 -24.00 12.25 -18.77
C ILE A 445 -24.61 12.38 -20.17
N SER A 446 -25.93 12.49 -20.22
CA SER A 446 -26.65 12.64 -21.48
C SER A 446 -26.29 13.95 -22.20
N PRO A 447 -26.18 13.95 -23.55
CA PRO A 447 -26.01 15.18 -24.33
C PRO A 447 -27.22 16.12 -24.26
N GLN A 448 -28.36 15.67 -23.73
CA GLN A 448 -29.54 16.52 -23.50
C GLN A 448 -29.33 17.48 -22.32
N ILE A 449 -28.40 17.19 -21.41
CA ILE A 449 -28.14 18.02 -20.23
C ILE A 449 -27.42 19.31 -20.66
N LYS A 450 -28.09 20.44 -20.41
CA LYS A 450 -27.60 21.80 -20.63
C LYS A 450 -27.26 22.55 -19.35
N SER A 451 -27.71 22.06 -18.20
CA SER A 451 -27.46 22.67 -16.90
C SER A 451 -27.07 21.61 -15.87
N LEU A 452 -25.97 21.86 -15.15
CA LEU A 452 -25.54 21.08 -13.98
C LEU A 452 -25.91 21.76 -12.66
N TYR A 453 -26.86 22.71 -12.72
CA TYR A 453 -27.25 23.53 -11.57
C TYR A 453 -27.54 22.70 -10.31
N LYS A 454 -26.74 22.93 -9.26
CA LYS A 454 -26.87 22.28 -7.95
C LYS A 454 -26.84 20.75 -7.94
N ILE A 455 -26.23 20.11 -8.94
CA ILE A 455 -26.24 18.65 -9.03
C ILE A 455 -25.59 17.96 -7.83
N PHE A 456 -24.53 18.53 -7.23
CA PHE A 456 -23.86 18.03 -6.01
C PHE A 456 -23.91 19.01 -4.82
N ASP A 457 -24.93 19.88 -4.78
CA ASP A 457 -25.11 20.84 -3.69
C ASP A 457 -25.24 20.13 -2.32
N GLY A 458 -24.29 20.40 -1.42
CA GLY A 458 -24.24 19.82 -0.08
C GLY A 458 -23.74 18.37 -0.04
N ALA A 459 -23.20 17.83 -1.13
CA ALA A 459 -22.66 16.48 -1.21
C ALA A 459 -21.28 16.36 -0.53
N LYS A 460 -21.26 16.48 0.80
CA LYS A 460 -20.02 16.62 1.59
C LYS A 460 -19.05 15.45 1.48
N GLN A 461 -19.52 14.26 1.12
CA GLN A 461 -18.71 13.04 0.97
C GLN A 461 -18.33 12.73 -0.49
N PHE A 462 -18.86 13.50 -1.45
CA PHE A 462 -18.69 13.20 -2.86
C PHE A 462 -17.27 13.52 -3.34
N ASN A 463 -16.60 12.53 -3.92
CA ASN A 463 -15.25 12.66 -4.47
C ASN A 463 -14.94 11.55 -5.50
N ASP A 464 -15.88 11.23 -6.39
CA ASP A 464 -15.75 10.15 -7.37
C ASP A 464 -15.04 10.61 -8.66
N SER A 465 -14.00 9.89 -9.08
CA SER A 465 -13.21 10.20 -10.27
C SER A 465 -13.97 9.99 -11.59
N ASN A 466 -15.07 9.22 -11.60
CA ASN A 466 -15.85 8.98 -12.82
C ASN A 466 -16.31 10.29 -13.50
N ILE A 467 -16.46 11.36 -12.73
CA ILE A 467 -16.86 12.69 -13.22
C ILE A 467 -15.89 13.29 -14.25
N SER A 468 -14.61 12.91 -14.21
CA SER A 468 -13.60 13.44 -15.15
C SER A 468 -13.88 13.04 -16.60
N GLN A 469 -14.62 11.95 -16.81
CA GLN A 469 -14.93 11.40 -18.14
C GLN A 469 -16.20 12.02 -18.76
N TRP A 470 -16.89 12.91 -18.05
CA TRP A 470 -18.13 13.52 -18.54
C TRP A 470 -17.87 14.40 -19.75
N ASN A 471 -18.65 14.18 -20.81
CA ASN A 471 -18.68 15.11 -21.94
C ASN A 471 -19.62 16.30 -21.61
N THR A 472 -19.03 17.40 -21.14
CA THR A 472 -19.77 18.61 -20.76
C THR A 472 -19.98 19.60 -21.91
N SER A 473 -19.70 19.23 -23.16
CA SER A 473 -19.74 20.15 -24.31
C SER A 473 -21.10 20.81 -24.58
N ASN A 474 -22.20 20.20 -24.11
CA ASN A 474 -23.55 20.77 -24.23
C ASN A 474 -23.98 21.61 -23.02
N VAL A 475 -23.17 21.67 -21.97
CA VAL A 475 -23.50 22.38 -20.72
C VAL A 475 -23.30 23.89 -20.93
N GLU A 476 -24.32 24.64 -20.54
CA GLU A 476 -24.40 26.11 -20.61
C GLU A 476 -24.32 26.75 -19.21
N ILE A 477 -24.74 26.02 -18.16
CA ILE A 477 -24.76 26.50 -16.76
C ILE A 477 -24.06 25.51 -15.82
N MET A 478 -23.10 26.03 -15.04
CA MET A 478 -22.39 25.33 -13.97
C MET A 478 -22.51 26.07 -12.63
N GLU A 479 -23.63 26.75 -12.41
CA GLU A 479 -23.92 27.43 -11.15
C GLU A 479 -24.11 26.41 -10.01
N ASN A 480 -23.45 26.63 -8.86
CA ASN A 480 -23.57 25.82 -7.64
C ASN A 480 -23.30 24.31 -7.79
N VAL A 481 -22.57 23.85 -8.82
CA VAL A 481 -22.37 22.40 -9.09
C VAL A 481 -21.84 21.66 -7.87
N PHE A 482 -20.80 22.19 -7.22
CA PHE A 482 -20.11 21.62 -6.06
C PHE A 482 -20.24 22.50 -4.80
N MET A 483 -21.31 23.31 -4.71
CA MET A 483 -21.57 24.10 -3.52
C MET A 483 -21.63 23.17 -2.30
N ASP A 484 -20.91 23.50 -1.23
CA ASP A 484 -20.81 22.69 0.01
C ASP A 484 -20.29 21.23 -0.17
N ALA A 485 -19.69 20.88 -1.31
CA ALA A 485 -19.02 19.59 -1.51
C ALA A 485 -17.62 19.60 -0.87
N GLU A 486 -17.56 19.64 0.46
CA GLU A 486 -16.34 19.94 1.24
C GLU A 486 -15.13 19.03 0.95
N LEU A 487 -15.36 17.75 0.58
CA LEU A 487 -14.30 16.77 0.27
C LEU A 487 -13.98 16.63 -1.23
N PHE A 488 -14.71 17.31 -2.11
CA PHE A 488 -14.55 17.17 -3.54
C PHE A 488 -13.18 17.70 -4.02
N ASN A 489 -12.41 16.88 -4.73
CA ASN A 489 -11.09 17.22 -5.26
C ASN A 489 -10.67 16.33 -6.45
N GLN A 490 -11.56 16.19 -7.45
CA GLN A 490 -11.32 15.35 -8.64
C GLN A 490 -10.86 16.17 -9.85
N GLU A 491 -10.16 15.51 -10.79
CA GLU A 491 -9.70 16.12 -12.04
C GLU A 491 -10.88 16.56 -12.91
N LEU A 492 -10.90 17.84 -13.29
CA LEU A 492 -11.92 18.45 -14.14
C LEU A 492 -11.33 19.15 -15.38
N ASN A 493 -10.01 19.12 -15.56
CA ASN A 493 -9.35 19.90 -16.60
C ASN A 493 -9.76 19.47 -18.02
N ASP A 494 -10.19 18.22 -18.20
CA ASP A 494 -10.67 17.69 -19.48
C ASP A 494 -12.14 18.04 -19.80
N TRP A 495 -12.85 18.70 -18.88
CA TRP A 495 -14.19 19.19 -19.14
C TRP A 495 -14.20 20.26 -20.24
N ASN A 496 -15.10 20.11 -21.20
CA ASN A 496 -15.36 21.12 -22.20
C ASN A 496 -16.36 22.14 -21.66
N VAL A 497 -15.88 23.33 -21.29
CA VAL A 497 -16.71 24.44 -20.78
C VAL A 497 -16.95 25.56 -21.80
N SER A 498 -16.64 25.33 -23.08
CA SER A 498 -16.69 26.35 -24.14
C SER A 498 -18.09 26.92 -24.45
N ASN A 499 -19.15 26.30 -23.91
CA ASN A 499 -20.53 26.78 -24.01
C ASN A 499 -21.08 27.34 -22.69
N VAL A 500 -20.31 27.27 -21.60
CA VAL A 500 -20.74 27.72 -20.28
C VAL A 500 -20.69 29.24 -20.21
N TRP A 501 -21.79 29.85 -19.76
CA TRP A 501 -21.87 31.30 -19.55
C TRP A 501 -22.05 31.68 -18.06
N ASP A 502 -22.48 30.75 -17.21
CA ASP A 502 -22.67 30.94 -15.76
C ASP A 502 -21.88 29.90 -14.95
N MET A 503 -20.93 30.38 -14.13
CA MET A 503 -20.13 29.58 -13.18
C MET A 503 -20.27 30.09 -11.74
N ASN A 504 -21.33 30.85 -11.44
CA ASN A 504 -21.54 31.40 -10.10
C ASN A 504 -21.50 30.30 -9.05
N SER A 505 -20.71 30.53 -7.98
CA SER A 505 -20.65 29.66 -6.80
C SER A 505 -20.32 28.18 -7.10
N MET A 506 -19.71 27.86 -8.25
CA MET A 506 -19.47 26.48 -8.67
C MET A 506 -18.74 25.63 -7.61
N PHE A 507 -17.77 26.21 -6.91
CA PHE A 507 -16.96 25.59 -5.85
C PHE A 507 -17.14 26.29 -4.49
N LEU A 508 -18.28 26.95 -4.28
CA LEU A 508 -18.59 27.64 -3.02
C LEU A 508 -18.51 26.65 -1.84
N ARG A 509 -17.57 26.88 -0.91
CA ARG A 509 -17.27 26.02 0.26
C ARG A 509 -16.82 24.59 -0.09
N ALA A 510 -16.30 24.36 -1.31
CA ALA A 510 -15.60 23.12 -1.67
C ALA A 510 -14.17 23.13 -1.08
N LYS A 511 -14.07 23.05 0.24
CA LYS A 511 -12.83 23.31 1.01
C LYS A 511 -11.59 22.55 0.54
N SER A 512 -11.77 21.32 0.07
CA SER A 512 -10.66 20.45 -0.34
C SER A 512 -10.22 20.63 -1.80
N PHE A 513 -10.98 21.37 -2.61
CA PHE A 513 -10.75 21.47 -4.04
C PHE A 513 -9.47 22.27 -4.35
N ASN A 514 -8.54 21.67 -5.10
CA ASN A 514 -7.27 22.28 -5.48
C ASN A 514 -6.71 21.69 -6.80
N LYS A 515 -7.57 21.52 -7.81
CA LYS A 515 -7.17 21.00 -9.12
C LYS A 515 -6.96 22.11 -10.14
N ASP A 516 -6.05 21.87 -11.07
CA ASP A 516 -5.80 22.77 -12.19
C ASP A 516 -6.97 22.76 -13.17
N LEU A 517 -7.33 23.94 -13.68
CA LEU A 517 -8.45 24.17 -14.59
C LEU A 517 -8.00 24.98 -15.83
N ASN A 518 -6.72 24.90 -16.17
CA ASN A 518 -6.07 25.71 -17.19
C ASN A 518 -6.38 25.27 -18.64
N ASN A 519 -7.07 24.14 -18.85
CA ASN A 519 -7.53 23.72 -20.19
C ASN A 519 -8.92 24.26 -20.54
N TRP A 520 -9.59 24.92 -19.59
CA TRP A 520 -10.92 25.45 -19.78
C TRP A 520 -10.94 26.67 -20.71
N ASN A 521 -11.80 26.60 -21.74
CA ASN A 521 -12.11 27.76 -22.58
C ASN A 521 -13.27 28.56 -21.94
N THR A 522 -12.93 29.63 -21.22
CA THR A 522 -13.88 30.47 -20.48
C THR A 522 -14.38 31.69 -21.28
N SER A 523 -14.11 31.79 -22.58
CA SER A 523 -14.41 33.00 -23.39
C SER A 523 -15.88 33.40 -23.46
N LYS A 524 -16.81 32.51 -23.10
CA LYS A 524 -18.26 32.80 -23.02
C LYS A 524 -18.77 33.05 -21.60
N VAL A 525 -17.94 32.84 -20.58
CA VAL A 525 -18.34 32.99 -19.18
C VAL A 525 -18.57 34.47 -18.89
N LYS A 526 -19.73 34.77 -18.30
CA LYS A 526 -20.12 36.13 -17.90
C LYS A 526 -20.15 36.29 -16.38
N LYS A 527 -20.40 35.20 -15.66
CA LYS A 527 -20.62 35.21 -14.21
C LYS A 527 -19.74 34.20 -13.49
N MET A 528 -18.95 34.70 -12.53
CA MET A 528 -18.02 33.93 -11.68
C MET A 528 -18.09 34.38 -10.21
N SER A 529 -19.18 35.04 -9.80
CA SER A 529 -19.34 35.50 -8.43
C SER A 529 -19.31 34.33 -7.45
N ASN A 530 -18.61 34.50 -6.33
CA ASN A 530 -18.46 33.49 -5.28
C ASN A 530 -17.86 32.14 -5.74
N MET A 531 -17.29 32.04 -6.95
CA MET A 531 -16.92 30.75 -7.57
C MET A 531 -16.05 29.86 -6.68
N PHE A 532 -15.09 30.43 -5.96
CA PHE A 532 -14.19 29.75 -5.01
C PHE A 532 -14.32 30.30 -3.59
N GLN A 533 -15.45 30.95 -3.25
CA GLN A 533 -15.66 31.46 -1.90
C GLN A 533 -15.60 30.28 -0.90
N GLY A 534 -14.74 30.36 0.11
CA GLY A 534 -14.55 29.30 1.11
C GLY A 534 -13.92 28.01 0.57
N ALA A 535 -13.39 27.99 -0.65
CA ALA A 535 -12.56 26.89 -1.15
C ALA A 535 -11.15 27.02 -0.55
N GLU A 536 -11.02 26.69 0.74
CA GLU A 536 -9.87 27.03 1.59
C GLU A 536 -8.51 26.61 1.00
N LYS A 537 -8.43 25.43 0.36
CA LYS A 537 -7.20 24.90 -0.25
C LYS A 537 -6.98 25.30 -1.72
N PHE A 538 -7.90 26.05 -2.32
CA PHE A 538 -7.86 26.29 -3.75
C PHE A 538 -6.68 27.19 -4.11
N ASN A 539 -5.76 26.62 -4.88
CA ASN A 539 -4.64 27.28 -5.51
C ASN A 539 -4.29 26.60 -6.85
N GLY A 540 -5.30 26.02 -7.53
CA GLY A 540 -5.13 25.37 -8.83
C GLY A 540 -4.95 26.38 -9.96
N ASN A 541 -4.23 25.99 -11.01
CA ASN A 541 -3.90 26.87 -12.13
C ASN A 541 -5.16 27.27 -12.94
N ILE A 542 -5.41 28.58 -13.03
CA ILE A 542 -6.48 29.23 -13.79
C ILE A 542 -5.95 30.37 -14.69
N SER A 543 -4.64 30.40 -14.94
CA SER A 543 -3.96 31.53 -15.57
C SER A 543 -4.30 31.71 -17.05
N THR A 544 -4.90 30.70 -17.68
CA THR A 544 -5.26 30.66 -19.11
C THR A 544 -6.67 31.14 -19.41
N TRP A 545 -7.47 31.42 -18.38
CA TRP A 545 -8.86 31.83 -18.56
C TRP A 545 -8.97 33.16 -19.31
N ASP A 546 -9.87 33.20 -20.28
CA ASP A 546 -10.35 34.43 -20.91
C ASP A 546 -11.48 34.99 -20.04
N THR A 547 -11.23 36.13 -19.41
CA THR A 547 -12.20 36.83 -18.56
C THR A 547 -12.83 38.05 -19.23
N SER A 548 -12.61 38.25 -20.53
CA SER A 548 -13.01 39.48 -21.25
C SER A 548 -14.51 39.76 -21.26
N GLN A 549 -15.34 38.74 -21.08
CA GLN A 549 -16.80 38.83 -21.02
C GLN A 549 -17.35 38.78 -19.58
N VAL A 550 -16.50 38.59 -18.57
CA VAL A 550 -16.94 38.46 -17.19
C VAL A 550 -17.25 39.83 -16.60
N ASN A 551 -18.46 39.99 -16.06
CA ASN A 551 -18.92 41.23 -15.43
C ASN A 551 -19.29 41.06 -13.95
N GLU A 552 -19.48 39.83 -13.48
CA GLU A 552 -19.75 39.47 -12.08
C GLU A 552 -18.60 38.62 -11.50
N MET A 553 -17.79 39.20 -10.60
CA MET A 553 -16.66 38.52 -9.91
C MET A 553 -16.60 38.78 -8.39
N GLN A 554 -17.62 39.40 -7.81
CA GLN A 554 -17.64 39.68 -6.37
C GLN A 554 -17.50 38.39 -5.53
N ASN A 555 -16.79 38.49 -4.41
CA ASN A 555 -16.45 37.39 -3.51
C ASN A 555 -15.74 36.16 -4.14
N MET A 556 -15.22 36.23 -5.38
CA MET A 556 -14.76 35.04 -6.11
C MET A 556 -13.77 34.16 -5.31
N PHE A 557 -12.83 34.77 -4.57
CA PHE A 557 -11.83 34.09 -3.74
C PHE A 557 -11.99 34.39 -2.25
N GLN A 558 -13.16 34.85 -1.81
CA GLN A 558 -13.40 35.16 -0.39
C GLN A 558 -13.19 33.91 0.46
N GLY A 559 -12.23 33.92 1.38
CA GLY A 559 -11.92 32.78 2.24
C GLY A 559 -11.19 31.63 1.53
N ALA A 560 -10.69 31.82 0.31
CA ALA A 560 -9.75 30.91 -0.33
C ALA A 560 -8.36 31.10 0.29
N ILE A 561 -8.14 30.49 1.46
CA ILE A 561 -7.03 30.79 2.37
C ILE A 561 -5.66 30.64 1.70
N GLU A 562 -5.48 29.60 0.88
CA GLU A 562 -4.20 29.26 0.20
C GLU A 562 -4.04 29.90 -1.18
N PHE A 563 -5.03 30.65 -1.67
CA PHE A 563 -5.01 31.21 -3.02
C PHE A 563 -3.89 32.25 -3.19
N ASN A 564 -2.98 32.00 -4.13
CA ASN A 564 -1.89 32.90 -4.50
C ASN A 564 -1.38 32.64 -5.93
N GLN A 565 -2.27 32.25 -6.85
CA GLN A 565 -1.89 31.92 -8.22
C GLN A 565 -1.49 33.15 -9.04
N ASP A 566 -0.52 32.96 -9.92
CA ASP A 566 -0.13 33.98 -10.91
C ASP A 566 -1.18 34.02 -12.04
N LEU A 567 -1.85 35.17 -12.17
CA LEU A 567 -2.91 35.42 -13.15
C LEU A 567 -2.41 36.23 -14.35
N ILE A 568 -1.11 36.53 -14.40
CA ILE A 568 -0.46 37.31 -15.45
C ILE A 568 0.65 36.45 -16.06
N THR A 569 0.33 35.82 -17.18
CA THR A 569 1.34 35.06 -17.95
C THR A 569 1.79 35.83 -19.17
N LYS A 570 2.84 35.33 -19.83
CA LYS A 570 3.31 35.89 -21.11
C LYS A 570 2.28 35.75 -22.24
N ASP A 571 1.43 34.72 -22.19
CA ASP A 571 0.52 34.33 -23.27
C ASP A 571 -0.94 34.72 -22.98
N ASN A 572 -1.28 34.94 -21.70
CA ASN A 572 -2.62 35.34 -21.27
C ASN A 572 -2.57 36.26 -20.04
N VAL A 573 -3.40 37.29 -20.06
CA VAL A 573 -3.63 38.21 -18.93
C VAL A 573 -5.14 38.31 -18.76
N TRP A 574 -5.61 38.12 -17.53
CA TRP A 574 -7.03 38.34 -17.22
C TRP A 574 -7.45 39.76 -17.61
N ASN A 575 -8.48 39.85 -18.43
CA ASN A 575 -9.09 41.11 -18.81
C ASN A 575 -10.27 41.41 -17.87
N THR A 576 -10.09 42.38 -16.98
CA THR A 576 -11.10 42.77 -15.98
C THR A 576 -11.88 44.03 -16.36
N SER A 577 -11.73 44.55 -17.59
CA SER A 577 -12.29 45.85 -17.98
C SER A 577 -13.82 45.93 -17.95
N SER A 578 -14.50 44.79 -17.99
CA SER A 578 -15.97 44.70 -17.92
C SER A 578 -16.51 44.50 -16.49
N VAL A 579 -15.64 44.32 -15.51
CA VAL A 579 -16.03 44.07 -14.11
C VAL A 579 -16.41 45.40 -13.44
N THR A 580 -17.61 45.45 -12.85
CA THR A 580 -18.10 46.66 -12.16
C THR A 580 -18.08 46.53 -10.63
N ASN A 581 -18.02 45.30 -10.11
CA ASN A 581 -18.04 45.01 -8.67
C ASN A 581 -16.94 44.00 -8.30
N MET A 582 -15.96 44.45 -7.52
CA MET A 582 -14.87 43.64 -6.97
C MET A 582 -14.96 43.49 -5.44
N SER A 583 -16.12 43.80 -4.85
CA SER A 583 -16.31 43.71 -3.41
C SER A 583 -15.96 42.31 -2.89
N ARG A 584 -15.20 42.30 -1.79
CA ARG A 584 -14.77 41.11 -1.05
C ARG A 584 -14.07 40.03 -1.87
N MET A 585 -13.56 40.36 -3.07
CA MET A 585 -12.99 39.38 -4.00
C MET A 585 -11.90 38.50 -3.36
N PHE A 586 -11.04 39.08 -2.51
CA PHE A 586 -9.97 38.41 -1.77
C PHE A 586 -10.15 38.53 -0.25
N GLU A 587 -11.37 38.78 0.24
CA GLU A 587 -11.60 38.89 1.68
C GLU A 587 -11.20 37.56 2.36
N ASN A 588 -10.34 37.59 3.37
CA ASN A 588 -9.77 36.45 4.07
C ASN A 588 -8.98 35.45 3.19
N ALA A 589 -8.57 35.83 1.97
CA ALA A 589 -7.57 35.09 1.19
C ALA A 589 -6.17 35.34 1.78
N ARG A 590 -5.89 34.69 2.92
CA ARG A 590 -4.80 35.09 3.83
C ARG A 590 -3.41 35.08 3.20
N THR A 591 -3.12 34.18 2.26
CA THR A 591 -1.83 34.09 1.57
C THR A 591 -1.70 34.97 0.34
N PHE A 592 -2.79 35.57 -0.13
CA PHE A 592 -2.84 36.24 -1.41
C PHE A 592 -1.89 37.46 -1.48
N ASN A 593 -0.96 37.43 -2.43
CA ASN A 593 -0.03 38.49 -2.79
C ASN A 593 0.45 38.37 -4.26
N ALA A 594 -0.37 37.76 -5.11
CA ALA A 594 -0.03 37.53 -6.52
C ALA A 594 -0.02 38.85 -7.33
N ASP A 595 0.64 38.83 -8.49
CA ASP A 595 0.68 39.99 -9.37
C ASP A 595 -0.68 40.25 -10.02
N ILE A 596 -1.21 41.44 -9.76
CA ILE A 596 -2.46 41.97 -10.33
C ILE A 596 -2.23 43.33 -11.00
N THR A 597 -0.97 43.68 -11.30
CA THR A 597 -0.55 44.98 -11.83
C THR A 597 -1.07 45.30 -13.22
N LYS A 598 -1.69 44.35 -13.93
CA LYS A 598 -2.26 44.56 -15.27
C LYS A 598 -3.78 44.62 -15.30
N TRP A 599 -4.43 44.54 -14.14
CA TRP A 599 -5.88 44.57 -14.07
C TRP A 599 -6.43 45.95 -14.42
N ASN A 600 -7.38 45.97 -15.34
CA ASN A 600 -8.14 47.18 -15.69
C ASN A 600 -9.33 47.30 -14.73
N THR A 601 -9.34 48.33 -13.90
CA THR A 601 -10.39 48.58 -12.91
C THR A 601 -11.24 49.81 -13.26
N SER A 602 -11.11 50.37 -14.47
CA SER A 602 -11.76 51.64 -14.83
C SER A 602 -13.29 51.57 -14.80
N SER A 603 -13.88 50.39 -14.92
CA SER A 603 -15.34 50.18 -14.80
C SER A 603 -15.82 49.87 -13.39
N VAL A 604 -14.91 49.68 -12.43
CA VAL A 604 -15.25 49.25 -11.07
C VAL A 604 -15.82 50.42 -10.26
N THR A 605 -16.98 50.19 -9.65
CA THR A 605 -17.65 51.15 -8.77
C THR A 605 -17.61 50.74 -7.29
N ASN A 606 -17.39 49.46 -6.99
CA ASN A 606 -17.37 48.92 -5.64
C ASN A 606 -16.14 48.05 -5.38
N MET A 607 -15.29 48.47 -4.45
CA MET A 607 -14.10 47.75 -3.96
C MET A 607 -14.20 47.41 -2.46
N SER A 608 -15.39 47.52 -1.87
CA SER A 608 -15.60 47.28 -0.44
C SER A 608 -15.07 45.91 0.00
N GLY A 609 -14.24 45.90 1.04
CA GLY A 609 -13.66 44.68 1.59
C GLY A 609 -12.79 43.87 0.64
N MET A 610 -12.37 44.38 -0.52
CA MET A 610 -11.67 43.57 -1.56
C MET A 610 -10.48 42.78 -1.02
N PHE A 611 -9.69 43.36 -0.10
CA PHE A 611 -8.52 42.74 0.54
C PHE A 611 -8.67 42.62 2.07
N LYS A 612 -9.90 42.69 2.59
CA LYS A 612 -10.18 42.57 4.03
C LYS A 612 -9.64 41.25 4.56
N GLY A 613 -8.73 41.25 5.53
CA GLY A 613 -8.14 40.05 6.11
C GLY A 613 -7.17 39.30 5.18
N ALA A 614 -6.80 39.86 4.02
CA ALA A 614 -5.72 39.35 3.17
C ALA A 614 -4.37 39.67 3.83
N VAL A 615 -4.02 38.88 4.86
CA VAL A 615 -2.94 39.18 5.81
C VAL A 615 -1.59 39.46 5.13
N SER A 616 -1.27 38.72 4.06
CA SER A 616 0.00 38.82 3.32
C SER A 616 0.00 39.83 2.17
N PHE A 617 -1.13 40.46 1.87
CA PHE A 617 -1.26 41.31 0.69
C PHE A 617 -0.43 42.60 0.84
N ASN A 618 0.44 42.83 -0.15
CA ASN A 618 1.23 44.05 -0.32
C ASN A 618 1.58 44.26 -1.80
N GLY A 619 0.70 43.83 -2.71
CA GLY A 619 0.90 43.88 -4.15
C GLY A 619 0.96 45.31 -4.68
N ASN A 620 1.66 45.52 -5.80
CA ASN A 620 1.70 46.82 -6.46
C ASN A 620 0.35 47.10 -7.15
N ILE A 621 -0.34 48.13 -6.66
CA ILE A 621 -1.64 48.59 -7.17
C ILE A 621 -1.60 50.10 -7.49
N ASN A 622 -0.41 50.65 -7.74
CA ASN A 622 -0.17 52.06 -8.07
C ASN A 622 0.27 52.27 -9.53
N THR A 623 -0.65 52.08 -10.47
CA THR A 623 -0.34 52.19 -11.91
C THR A 623 -0.99 53.43 -12.55
N VAL A 624 -0.75 53.63 -13.84
CA VAL A 624 -1.25 54.78 -14.62
C VAL A 624 -2.10 54.29 -15.79
N GLY A 625 -2.99 55.15 -16.31
CA GLY A 625 -3.90 54.80 -17.40
C GLY A 625 -5.12 54.02 -16.91
N ASP A 626 -5.57 53.02 -17.67
CA ASP A 626 -6.76 52.22 -17.33
C ASP A 626 -6.49 51.10 -16.31
N VAL A 627 -5.23 50.90 -15.95
CA VAL A 627 -4.79 49.85 -15.04
C VAL A 627 -4.80 50.39 -13.61
N TRP A 628 -5.50 49.71 -12.69
CA TRP A 628 -5.81 50.23 -11.34
C TRP A 628 -6.39 51.65 -11.34
N ASN A 629 -7.17 51.99 -12.37
CA ASN A 629 -7.92 53.24 -12.38
C ASN A 629 -9.08 53.18 -11.38
N THR A 630 -9.06 54.03 -10.36
CA THR A 630 -10.06 54.10 -9.30
C THR A 630 -11.08 55.23 -9.48
N SER A 631 -11.04 55.98 -10.57
CA SER A 631 -11.84 57.20 -10.75
C SER A 631 -13.35 56.99 -10.71
N ASN A 632 -13.84 55.77 -10.95
CA ASN A 632 -15.26 55.42 -10.89
C ASN A 632 -15.68 54.73 -9.59
N VAL A 633 -14.74 54.50 -8.66
CA VAL A 633 -15.02 53.81 -7.40
C VAL A 633 -15.80 54.74 -6.47
N ILE A 634 -16.92 54.24 -5.95
CA ILE A 634 -17.82 54.94 -5.03
C ILE A 634 -17.62 54.43 -3.60
N ASN A 635 -17.35 53.13 -3.43
CA ASN A 635 -17.24 52.49 -2.12
C ASN A 635 -15.89 51.76 -1.95
N MET A 636 -15.10 52.22 -0.97
CA MET A 636 -13.83 51.61 -0.53
C MET A 636 -13.86 51.15 0.93
N SER A 637 -15.05 51.06 1.53
CA SER A 637 -15.20 50.62 2.93
C SER A 637 -14.52 49.27 3.17
N GLU A 638 -13.80 49.18 4.28
CA GLU A 638 -13.11 47.97 4.76
C GLU A 638 -12.09 47.36 3.78
N MET A 639 -11.70 48.06 2.70
CA MET A 639 -10.92 47.48 1.59
C MET A 639 -9.64 46.77 2.05
N PHE A 640 -8.93 47.33 3.04
CA PHE A 640 -7.72 46.76 3.65
C PHE A 640 -7.89 46.47 5.14
N GLU A 641 -9.13 46.31 5.64
CA GLU A 641 -9.36 45.98 7.04
C GLU A 641 -8.61 44.69 7.40
N ASN A 642 -7.75 44.70 8.41
CA ASN A 642 -6.91 43.58 8.85
C ASN A 642 -5.93 43.03 7.79
N ALA A 643 -5.65 43.76 6.70
CA ALA A 643 -4.56 43.44 5.77
C ALA A 643 -3.21 43.84 6.41
N ARG A 644 -2.73 43.03 7.36
CA ARG A 644 -1.68 43.41 8.32
C ARG A 644 -0.35 43.83 7.68
N THR A 645 0.02 43.27 6.54
CA THR A 645 1.27 43.63 5.82
C THR A 645 1.10 44.79 4.85
N PHE A 646 -0.12 45.23 4.58
CA PHE A 646 -0.40 46.17 3.53
C PHE A 646 0.28 47.51 3.80
N ASN A 647 1.19 47.87 2.90
CA ASN A 647 1.89 49.15 2.86
C ASN A 647 2.32 49.43 1.41
N ALA A 648 1.50 49.04 0.42
CA ALA A 648 1.77 49.31 -0.98
C ALA A 648 1.54 50.79 -1.27
N ASP A 649 2.26 51.33 -2.26
CA ASP A 649 1.97 52.67 -2.75
C ASP A 649 0.55 52.70 -3.34
N ILE A 650 -0.19 53.77 -3.08
CA ILE A 650 -1.55 54.03 -3.59
C ILE A 650 -1.73 55.51 -3.96
N THR A 651 -0.64 56.28 -4.05
CA THR A 651 -0.66 57.73 -4.23
C THR A 651 -1.32 58.21 -5.53
N LYS A 652 -1.45 57.36 -6.56
CA LYS A 652 -2.08 57.73 -7.84
C LYS A 652 -3.57 57.43 -7.92
N TRP A 653 -4.18 56.96 -6.83
CA TRP A 653 -5.60 56.63 -6.82
C TRP A 653 -6.47 57.86 -6.83
N ASN A 654 -7.36 57.95 -7.81
CA ASN A 654 -8.39 58.98 -7.86
C ASN A 654 -9.56 58.61 -6.97
N THR A 655 -9.71 59.30 -5.83
CA THR A 655 -10.79 59.05 -4.87
C THR A 655 -11.96 60.03 -4.96
N SER A 656 -12.01 60.89 -5.99
CA SER A 656 -12.98 61.99 -6.05
C SER A 656 -14.45 61.57 -6.08
N ASN A 657 -14.75 60.33 -6.49
CA ASN A 657 -16.11 59.77 -6.48
C ASN A 657 -16.41 58.91 -5.24
N VAL A 658 -15.43 58.69 -4.36
CA VAL A 658 -15.59 57.85 -3.17
C VAL A 658 -16.42 58.58 -2.14
N THR A 659 -17.45 57.91 -1.63
CA THR A 659 -18.35 58.42 -0.58
C THR A 659 -18.16 57.71 0.75
N ASP A 660 -17.72 56.44 0.73
CA ASP A 660 -17.53 55.62 1.94
C ASP A 660 -16.11 55.05 2.00
N MET A 661 -15.36 55.48 3.04
CA MET A 661 -14.02 55.00 3.40
C MET A 661 -13.99 54.33 4.78
N SER A 662 -15.16 53.98 5.32
CA SER A 662 -15.26 53.42 6.67
C SER A 662 -14.43 52.14 6.81
N GLY A 663 -13.59 52.08 7.83
CA GLY A 663 -12.74 50.93 8.13
C GLY A 663 -11.67 50.60 7.09
N MET A 664 -11.42 51.46 6.09
CA MET A 664 -10.56 51.14 4.94
C MET A 664 -9.18 50.59 5.34
N PHE A 665 -8.55 51.12 6.39
CA PHE A 665 -7.24 50.68 6.91
C PHE A 665 -7.33 50.16 8.36
N LYS A 666 -8.52 49.79 8.84
CA LYS A 666 -8.72 49.31 10.20
C LYS A 666 -7.86 48.05 10.45
N GLY A 667 -6.97 48.06 11.43
CA GLY A 667 -6.09 46.93 11.75
C GLY A 667 -5.02 46.63 10.69
N ALA A 668 -4.83 47.50 9.70
CA ALA A 668 -3.72 47.43 8.73
C ALA A 668 -2.41 47.86 9.44
N SER A 669 -1.90 47.00 10.31
CA SER A 669 -0.87 47.33 11.30
C SER A 669 0.49 47.77 10.75
N SER A 670 0.77 47.55 9.46
CA SER A 670 2.00 47.99 8.78
C SER A 670 1.79 49.24 7.90
N PHE A 671 0.55 49.70 7.74
CA PHE A 671 0.24 50.81 6.85
C PHE A 671 0.81 52.11 7.42
N ASN A 672 1.65 52.77 6.62
CA ASN A 672 2.23 54.09 6.94
C ASN A 672 2.61 54.84 5.67
N ARG A 673 1.81 54.70 4.60
CA ARG A 673 2.03 55.46 3.36
C ARG A 673 1.56 56.89 3.51
N ASP A 674 2.30 57.77 2.85
CA ASP A 674 1.87 59.13 2.63
C ASP A 674 0.80 59.14 1.54
N ILE A 675 -0.42 59.49 1.91
CA ILE A 675 -1.58 59.60 1.02
C ILE A 675 -2.03 61.07 0.89
N ASN A 676 -1.14 62.00 1.26
CA ASN A 676 -1.31 63.44 1.05
C ASN A 676 -0.62 63.87 -0.26
N THR A 677 -1.34 63.82 -1.38
CA THR A 677 -0.74 64.05 -2.71
C THR A 677 -0.99 65.47 -3.23
N VAL A 678 0.01 66.06 -3.90
CA VAL A 678 0.03 67.47 -4.35
C VAL A 678 -0.84 67.79 -5.58
N ASP A 679 -1.48 66.79 -6.20
CA ASP A 679 -2.24 66.94 -7.46
C ASP A 679 -3.75 66.58 -7.32
N ASP A 680 -4.33 66.67 -6.12
CA ASP A 680 -5.76 66.39 -5.84
C ASP A 680 -6.28 65.00 -6.30
N VAL A 681 -5.37 64.02 -6.44
CA VAL A 681 -5.73 62.67 -6.87
C VAL A 681 -6.39 61.94 -5.69
N TRP A 682 -5.83 62.06 -4.48
CA TRP A 682 -6.50 61.70 -3.22
C TRP A 682 -7.47 62.79 -2.75
N ASN A 683 -8.59 62.93 -3.45
CA ASN A 683 -9.66 63.87 -3.11
C ASN A 683 -10.70 63.22 -2.18
N THR A 684 -10.93 63.83 -1.01
CA THR A 684 -11.88 63.38 0.02
C THR A 684 -13.16 64.21 0.09
N SER A 685 -13.35 65.19 -0.80
CA SER A 685 -14.45 66.17 -0.72
C SER A 685 -15.86 65.59 -0.82
N ASN A 686 -16.02 64.38 -1.38
CA ASN A 686 -17.29 63.66 -1.47
C ASN A 686 -17.44 62.56 -0.41
N VAL A 687 -16.44 62.35 0.46
CA VAL A 687 -16.50 61.32 1.51
C VAL A 687 -17.42 61.79 2.62
N THR A 688 -18.44 60.98 2.92
CA THR A 688 -19.37 61.24 4.03
C THR A 688 -19.09 60.35 5.25
N ASN A 689 -18.44 59.20 5.06
CA ASN A 689 -18.20 58.23 6.13
C ASN A 689 -16.71 57.84 6.27
N MET A 690 -16.09 58.23 7.39
CA MET A 690 -14.70 57.89 7.77
C MET A 690 -14.62 57.04 9.05
N LYS A 691 -15.74 56.42 9.46
CA LYS A 691 -15.82 55.60 10.68
C LYS A 691 -14.71 54.53 10.69
N ASN A 692 -13.96 54.44 11.79
CA ASN A 692 -12.90 53.47 12.03
C ASN A 692 -11.78 53.42 10.96
N MET A 693 -11.62 54.43 10.09
CA MET A 693 -10.75 54.35 8.91
C MET A 693 -9.31 53.88 9.23
N PHE A 694 -8.71 54.38 10.31
CA PHE A 694 -7.36 54.04 10.78
C PHE A 694 -7.36 53.36 12.16
N ARG A 695 -8.50 52.82 12.58
CA ARG A 695 -8.60 52.15 13.88
C ARG A 695 -7.59 50.99 13.95
N ASP A 696 -6.80 50.92 15.00
CA ASP A 696 -5.76 49.91 15.23
C ASP A 696 -4.69 49.85 14.11
N ALA A 697 -4.56 50.89 13.27
CA ALA A 697 -3.45 51.06 12.32
C ALA A 697 -2.20 51.55 13.07
N THR A 698 -1.59 50.65 13.84
CA THR A 698 -0.61 50.99 14.89
C THR A 698 0.65 51.70 14.41
N THR A 699 1.01 51.63 13.12
CA THR A 699 2.18 52.30 12.53
C THR A 699 1.84 53.58 11.77
N PHE A 700 0.56 53.88 11.58
CA PHE A 700 0.14 54.97 10.71
C PHE A 700 0.48 56.33 11.32
N ASN A 701 1.26 57.12 10.59
CA ASN A 701 1.61 58.51 10.91
C ASN A 701 1.77 59.35 9.63
N GLY A 702 0.99 59.00 8.59
CA GLY A 702 0.94 59.72 7.31
C GLY A 702 0.30 61.09 7.47
N ASP A 703 0.73 62.04 6.64
CA ASP A 703 0.14 63.37 6.60
C ASP A 703 -1.28 63.30 6.02
N LEU A 704 -2.19 64.12 6.54
CA LEU A 704 -3.60 64.19 6.16
C LEU A 704 -4.08 65.65 6.05
N SER A 705 -3.15 66.61 6.04
CA SER A 705 -3.49 68.03 6.11
C SER A 705 -4.33 68.51 4.93
N ASN A 706 -4.22 67.92 3.73
CA ASN A 706 -4.95 68.43 2.56
C ASN A 706 -6.32 67.79 2.37
N TRP A 707 -6.79 66.98 3.32
CA TRP A 707 -8.09 66.34 3.20
C TRP A 707 -9.23 67.35 3.38
N ASP A 708 -10.17 67.32 2.45
CA ASP A 708 -11.44 68.02 2.57
C ASP A 708 -12.41 67.14 3.36
N THR A 709 -12.79 67.63 4.53
CA THR A 709 -13.65 66.92 5.49
C THR A 709 -15.03 67.56 5.60
N PHE A 710 -15.35 68.55 4.77
CA PHE A 710 -16.60 69.30 4.86
C PHE A 710 -17.82 68.38 4.75
N GLN A 711 -17.83 67.38 3.85
CA GLN A 711 -18.98 66.47 3.70
C GLN A 711 -19.00 65.31 4.71
N VAL A 712 -18.00 65.18 5.58
CA VAL A 712 -17.91 64.04 6.51
C VAL A 712 -18.96 64.17 7.61
N GLU A 713 -19.84 63.17 7.71
CA GLU A 713 -20.91 63.08 8.71
C GLU A 713 -20.44 62.30 9.96
N THR A 714 -19.51 61.35 9.81
CA THR A 714 -19.03 60.52 10.93
C THR A 714 -17.54 60.20 10.87
N MET A 715 -16.88 60.37 12.03
CA MET A 715 -15.49 60.03 12.30
C MET A 715 -15.36 59.09 13.52
N GLU A 716 -16.43 58.35 13.85
CA GLU A 716 -16.46 57.41 14.97
C GLU A 716 -15.24 56.46 14.92
N GLY A 717 -14.43 56.46 15.98
CA GLY A 717 -13.28 55.58 16.13
C GLY A 717 -12.19 55.74 15.05
N MET A 718 -12.18 56.84 14.27
CA MET A 718 -11.29 56.98 13.10
C MET A 718 -9.82 56.67 13.40
N PHE A 719 -9.30 57.09 14.56
CA PHE A 719 -7.93 56.85 15.02
C PHE A 719 -7.88 56.05 16.33
N GLU A 720 -8.95 55.32 16.70
CA GLU A 720 -8.95 54.48 17.89
C GLU A 720 -7.78 53.47 17.83
N GLY A 721 -6.86 53.47 18.80
CA GLY A 721 -5.72 52.55 18.79
C GLY A 721 -4.61 52.84 17.76
N ALA A 722 -4.68 53.94 17.00
CA ALA A 722 -3.60 54.38 16.11
C ALA A 722 -2.44 54.96 16.94
N THR A 723 -1.63 54.07 17.55
CA THR A 723 -0.77 54.41 18.69
C THR A 723 0.33 55.44 18.41
N VAL A 724 0.75 55.59 17.16
CA VAL A 724 1.85 56.50 16.77
C VAL A 724 1.37 57.73 15.98
N PHE A 725 0.10 57.82 15.63
CA PHE A 725 -0.43 58.92 14.84
C PHE A 725 -0.33 60.24 15.62
N ASN A 726 0.35 61.23 15.05
CA ASN A 726 0.51 62.55 15.64
C ASN A 726 0.72 63.65 14.58
N ARG A 727 0.14 63.49 13.38
CA ARG A 727 0.17 64.52 12.33
C ARG A 727 -0.93 65.55 12.55
N SER A 728 -0.63 66.80 12.17
CA SER A 728 -1.59 67.89 12.33
C SER A 728 -2.79 67.69 11.41
N ILE A 729 -3.97 67.86 11.99
CA ILE A 729 -5.29 67.83 11.33
C ILE A 729 -6.13 69.03 11.80
N SER A 730 -5.46 70.08 12.31
CA SER A 730 -6.09 71.27 12.89
C SER A 730 -6.90 72.08 11.88
N ASN A 731 -6.66 71.86 10.59
CA ASN A 731 -7.25 72.60 9.48
C ASN A 731 -8.49 71.92 8.87
N TRP A 732 -8.90 70.76 9.38
CA TRP A 732 -10.10 70.08 8.94
C TRP A 732 -11.38 70.89 9.24
N ASP A 733 -12.34 70.84 8.33
CA ASP A 733 -13.67 71.41 8.50
C ASP A 733 -14.62 70.33 9.02
N THR A 734 -14.90 70.38 10.32
CA THR A 734 -15.73 69.39 11.01
C THR A 734 -17.18 69.82 11.15
N LEU A 735 -17.64 70.87 10.45
CA LEU A 735 -18.98 71.45 10.62
C LEU A 735 -20.08 70.40 10.49
N ASN A 736 -20.00 69.50 9.51
CA ASN A 736 -21.05 68.50 9.26
C ASN A 736 -20.85 67.19 10.03
N VAL A 737 -19.78 67.07 10.84
CA VAL A 737 -19.53 65.86 11.62
C VAL A 737 -20.52 65.79 12.79
N GLU A 738 -21.25 64.68 12.85
CA GLU A 738 -22.26 64.41 13.88
C GLU A 738 -21.75 63.47 14.99
N ASN A 739 -20.85 62.54 14.64
CA ASN A 739 -20.34 61.51 15.55
C ASN A 739 -18.81 61.40 15.52
N MET A 740 -18.21 61.65 16.69
CA MET A 740 -16.78 61.52 17.01
C MET A 740 -16.52 60.55 18.18
N THR A 741 -17.45 59.65 18.48
CA THR A 741 -17.30 58.66 19.56
C THR A 741 -15.99 57.90 19.40
N SER A 742 -15.20 57.83 20.46
CA SER A 742 -13.90 57.13 20.50
C SER A 742 -12.87 57.55 19.44
N MET A 743 -13.00 58.73 18.80
CA MET A 743 -12.17 59.14 17.65
C MET A 743 -10.67 58.95 17.87
N PHE A 744 -10.15 59.30 19.06
CA PHE A 744 -8.74 59.16 19.45
C PHE A 744 -8.53 58.20 20.62
N ARG A 745 -9.52 57.35 20.95
CA ARG A 745 -9.39 56.44 22.09
C ARG A 745 -8.13 55.58 21.94
N SER A 746 -7.26 55.57 22.94
CA SER A 746 -5.96 54.87 22.91
C SER A 746 -4.97 55.31 21.81
N ALA A 747 -5.16 56.47 21.17
CA ALA A 747 -4.18 57.08 20.27
C ALA A 747 -3.05 57.74 21.09
N LYS A 748 -2.11 56.90 21.57
CA LYS A 748 -1.14 57.26 22.62
C LYS A 748 -0.22 58.44 22.28
N ALA A 749 0.15 58.60 21.01
CA ALA A 749 1.05 59.68 20.58
C ALA A 749 0.32 60.98 20.21
N PHE A 750 -1.00 60.95 20.00
CA PHE A 750 -1.72 62.06 19.41
C PHE A 750 -1.91 63.22 20.39
N ASN A 751 -1.35 64.39 20.09
CA ASN A 751 -1.47 65.60 20.93
C ASN A 751 -1.44 66.90 20.10
N GLN A 752 -2.20 66.95 19.00
CA GLN A 752 -2.27 68.13 18.13
C GLN A 752 -3.36 69.11 18.58
N ASP A 753 -3.20 70.40 18.27
CA ASP A 753 -4.16 71.46 18.62
C ASP A 753 -5.43 71.37 17.76
N LEU A 754 -6.59 71.07 18.38
CA LEU A 754 -7.89 70.94 17.73
C LEU A 754 -8.87 72.07 18.13
N LYS A 755 -8.43 73.14 18.80
CA LYS A 755 -9.34 74.20 19.27
C LYS A 755 -10.08 74.93 18.15
N SER A 756 -9.56 74.87 16.92
CA SER A 756 -10.13 75.50 15.72
C SER A 756 -11.30 74.73 15.12
N TRP A 757 -11.52 73.47 15.49
CA TRP A 757 -12.58 72.65 14.90
C TRP A 757 -13.98 73.19 15.24
N ASN A 758 -14.84 73.29 14.22
CA ASN A 758 -16.26 73.57 14.44
C ASN A 758 -16.98 72.26 14.78
N VAL A 759 -17.30 72.07 16.06
CA VAL A 759 -17.98 70.87 16.57
C VAL A 759 -19.42 71.14 16.98
N GLU A 760 -20.07 72.15 16.39
CA GLU A 760 -21.43 72.53 16.78
C GLU A 760 -22.49 71.46 16.46
N ASN A 761 -22.27 70.66 15.42
CA ASN A 761 -23.17 69.57 15.04
C ASN A 761 -22.78 68.21 15.67
N VAL A 762 -21.65 68.13 16.39
CA VAL A 762 -21.25 66.89 17.05
C VAL A 762 -22.12 66.65 18.28
N TRP A 763 -22.91 65.56 18.25
CA TRP A 763 -23.78 65.15 19.35
C TRP A 763 -23.37 63.83 20.01
N LEU A 764 -22.49 63.03 19.38
CA LEU A 764 -21.86 61.84 19.97
C LEU A 764 -20.33 62.01 20.03
N PHE A 765 -19.76 62.07 21.23
CA PHE A 765 -18.30 62.18 21.43
C PHE A 765 -17.82 61.35 22.65
N ASP A 766 -18.57 60.33 23.03
CA ASP A 766 -18.21 59.48 24.16
C ASP A 766 -16.83 58.86 23.97
N PHE A 767 -16.02 58.89 25.03
CA PHE A 767 -14.65 58.38 25.02
C PHE A 767 -13.72 58.99 23.96
N PHE A 768 -14.03 60.18 23.42
CA PHE A 768 -13.30 60.88 22.34
C PHE A 768 -11.78 60.74 22.42
N SER A 769 -11.20 61.01 23.59
CA SER A 769 -9.75 60.96 23.86
C SER A 769 -9.36 60.02 25.00
N LEU A 770 -10.21 59.04 25.36
CA LEU A 770 -9.92 58.13 26.47
C LEU A 770 -8.60 57.38 26.24
N ASN A 771 -7.66 57.48 27.19
CA ASN A 771 -6.32 56.87 27.12
C ASN A 771 -5.45 57.33 25.92
N SER A 772 -5.74 58.50 25.33
CA SER A 772 -4.91 59.10 24.27
C SER A 772 -3.83 60.01 24.85
N GLY A 773 -2.93 60.51 23.98
CA GLY A 773 -1.95 61.55 24.34
C GLY A 773 -2.51 62.97 24.36
N LEU A 774 -3.80 63.16 24.06
CA LEU A 774 -4.38 64.48 23.77
C LEU A 774 -4.58 65.27 25.05
N ALA A 775 -3.81 66.34 25.20
CA ALA A 775 -3.87 67.21 26.37
C ALA A 775 -5.17 68.03 26.39
N PRO A 776 -5.75 68.32 27.57
CA PRO A 776 -7.00 69.06 27.69
C PRO A 776 -7.01 70.43 26.98
N GLU A 777 -5.87 71.13 26.95
CA GLU A 777 -5.69 72.43 26.28
C GLU A 777 -5.77 72.38 24.76
N ASN A 778 -5.69 71.18 24.17
CA ASN A 778 -5.74 70.94 22.74
C ASN A 778 -7.13 70.42 22.28
N LEU A 779 -8.09 70.25 23.18
CA LEU A 779 -9.42 69.74 22.86
C LEU A 779 -10.30 70.78 22.13
N PRO A 780 -11.17 70.35 21.20
CA PRO A 780 -12.24 71.19 20.68
C PRO A 780 -13.30 71.46 21.75
N ARG A 781 -14.10 72.52 21.58
CA ARG A 781 -15.15 72.90 22.53
C ARG A 781 -16.49 72.29 22.18
N PHE A 782 -16.74 71.06 22.62
CA PHE A 782 -18.04 70.41 22.46
C PHE A 782 -19.17 71.17 23.17
N GLN A 783 -20.33 71.29 22.51
CA GLN A 783 -21.54 71.82 23.14
C GLN A 783 -22.30 70.68 23.81
N ASN A 784 -22.61 70.80 25.09
CA ASN A 784 -23.52 69.86 25.77
C ASN A 784 -24.96 70.09 25.27
N LYS A 785 -25.33 69.47 24.15
CA LYS A 785 -26.70 69.48 23.64
C LYS A 785 -27.50 68.35 24.28
N ILE A 786 -28.53 68.71 25.05
CA ILE A 786 -29.51 67.76 25.60
C ILE A 786 -30.41 67.29 24.45
N ARG A 787 -30.49 65.98 24.24
CA ARG A 787 -31.33 65.37 23.20
C ARG A 787 -32.82 65.56 23.56
N ASN A 788 -33.49 66.52 22.93
CA ASN A 788 -34.94 66.47 22.83
C ASN A 788 -35.29 65.47 21.72
N THR A 789 -35.65 64.25 22.11
CA THR A 789 -36.19 63.24 21.19
C THR A 789 -37.67 63.54 20.97
N ASP A 790 -38.04 63.97 19.76
CA ASP A 790 -39.39 63.78 19.21
C ASP A 790 -39.41 62.53 18.32
#